data_AF-A0A3S3NMP9-F1
#
_entry.id   AF-A0A3S3NMP9-F1
#
_cell.length_a   1.000
_cell.length_b   1.000
_cell.length_c   1.000
_cell.angle_alpha   90.00
_cell.angle_beta   90.00
_cell.angle_gamma   90.00
#
_symmetry.space_group_name_H-M   'P 1'
#
loop_
_entity.id
_entity.type
_entity.pdbx_description
1 polymer ?
#
loop_
_entity_poly.entity_id
_entity_poly.type
_entity_poly.pdbx_seq_one_letter_code
_entity_poly.pdbx_strand_id
1 'polypeptide(L)'
;MASTGAQSDSICYTLINVQTDNESINEINLKNDLEKGDIKAKTEALKKLIYMILNGEKFPPSLLMIIIRYILPCQDHQIKKLLLIFWEIVPKRGADGKLLHEMILVCDAYRKDLQHPNEYIRGSTLRFLCKLKEPELLEPLMASIRACVEHRHSYVRRNAVLAIFKIYINFEFLIPDAPELILDFLSRETDASCKRNAFLMLIHLDQVKALDYLNSCLDQITSFNHILQLVCVELIYKVCIANPSERSRFIRAIYNLLNTSTSTSVRYEAAATLITLSQAPTALKAAATCFIDICLTESDNNVKLIVLDRLVALKESASGAEKVLQEVIMDILRILNVASDLEVKQKVLNLALDLITLRNAEEMVHLLKKEINKTQNESILSNDETCKYRQLLVGTLHSICLKYPDVLVSDQLITVLFELLSAEDEVTAQMIIAFSREFITKNPQHKSLIITKILEAFQSVRSVKVHRGLIWLLGEFCEESDPSQIQETMTVIRNCLGEIPIVDSELKKLEEGQENEDQLITGFTALKLVTADGSYATQSALSVASTKTSDKSKIPPLRSYLLNGEYFIGTALANCLVKLALKFKQAKKDPKSTAVNSFVAECMLILTSILHVGRAKLSTNGTVSVINEDDYERVAMCLMILSHINSDSPSSEVSQLMKSVFLHEMRSALVSMLTSTKQEKEEVKEKKKDKRFVETDDHLNFSQLMSKNQEMFENQFELSLSQAMGANVGATATSSLSRASQISDLLSTSKLSKVTQLTGFSDPVYAECYVNVNQYDICLDVLIVNQTSDILQNCTLELSTLGDLKLVERPQPIVLAPHDFANIKATVKVASTENGIIFGNIVYDVSGSTSDRNVVVLNDIHIDIMDYIVPATCSDTQFRQMWAEFEWENKVTVNTALTDLQQYLTHLIKSTNMKCLTPQKALSGDCSFLAANLYAKSIFGEDALANVSIEKSSHDNPVTGHIRIRAKSQGMALSLGDKVNATQKTAKMA
;
A
#
# COMPACT_ATOMS: atom_id res chain seq x y z
N MET A 1 55.93 -33.80 -4.57
CA MET A 1 55.11 -34.59 -5.53
C MET A 1 53.85 -33.80 -5.80
N ALA A 2 53.52 -33.64 -7.08
CA ALA A 2 52.57 -32.68 -7.61
C ALA A 2 51.13 -32.90 -7.08
N SER A 3 50.54 -31.83 -6.55
CA SER A 3 49.12 -31.74 -6.18
C SER A 3 48.29 -31.52 -7.45
N THR A 4 47.51 -32.53 -7.83
CA THR A 4 46.43 -32.42 -8.81
C THR A 4 45.29 -31.60 -8.20
N GLY A 5 45.16 -30.34 -8.61
CA GLY A 5 44.01 -29.49 -8.28
C GLY A 5 42.76 -30.02 -8.97
N ALA A 6 41.75 -30.42 -8.19
CA ALA A 6 40.42 -30.72 -8.71
C ALA A 6 39.75 -29.42 -9.15
N GLN A 7 39.27 -29.38 -10.40
CA GLN A 7 38.51 -28.26 -10.96
C GLN A 7 37.20 -28.06 -10.18
N SER A 8 37.14 -27.00 -9.38
CA SER A 8 36.00 -26.60 -8.55
C SER A 8 35.19 -25.48 -9.19
N ASP A 9 34.81 -25.58 -10.48
CA ASP A 9 34.19 -24.45 -11.20
C ASP A 9 33.15 -24.86 -12.28
N SER A 10 32.14 -25.65 -11.90
CA SER A 10 30.90 -25.72 -12.71
C SER A 10 29.67 -25.50 -11.85
N ILE A 11 29.53 -24.27 -11.35
CA ILE A 11 28.32 -23.82 -10.66
C ILE A 11 27.15 -23.87 -11.65
N CYS A 12 26.13 -24.67 -11.35
CA CYS A 12 24.88 -24.72 -12.09
C CYS A 12 23.95 -23.63 -11.54
N TYR A 13 23.58 -22.66 -12.37
CA TYR A 13 22.73 -21.53 -11.98
C TYR A 13 21.24 -21.73 -12.32
N THR A 14 20.87 -22.80 -13.03
CA THR A 14 19.50 -23.01 -13.52
C THR A 14 19.12 -24.49 -13.52
N LEU A 15 18.30 -24.92 -12.55
CA LEU A 15 17.63 -26.22 -12.58
C LEU A 15 16.42 -26.14 -13.51
N ILE A 16 16.50 -26.79 -14.66
CA ILE A 16 15.38 -26.88 -15.59
C ILE A 16 14.51 -28.06 -15.14
N ASN A 17 13.24 -27.82 -14.80
CA ASN A 17 12.30 -28.86 -14.45
C ASN A 17 12.18 -29.84 -15.63
N VAL A 18 12.80 -31.02 -15.50
CA VAL A 18 12.68 -32.08 -16.48
C VAL A 18 11.28 -32.65 -16.33
N GLN A 19 10.46 -32.59 -17.39
CA GLN A 19 9.18 -33.30 -17.39
C GLN A 19 9.45 -34.76 -17.03
N THR A 20 8.71 -35.27 -16.05
CA THR A 20 8.89 -36.58 -15.39
C THR A 20 8.79 -37.79 -16.34
N ASP A 21 8.55 -37.56 -17.63
CA ASP A 21 8.35 -38.56 -18.68
C ASP A 21 9.62 -38.91 -19.50
N ASN A 22 10.79 -38.31 -19.21
CA ASN A 22 12.01 -38.67 -19.91
C ASN A 22 12.66 -39.94 -19.32
N GLU A 23 12.60 -41.03 -20.07
CA GLU A 23 13.38 -42.26 -19.88
C GLU A 23 14.85 -41.95 -19.56
N SER A 24 15.47 -42.75 -18.67
CA SER A 24 16.92 -42.68 -18.39
C SER A 24 17.73 -42.62 -19.69
N ILE A 25 18.42 -41.49 -19.90
CA ILE A 25 19.09 -41.20 -21.17
C ILE A 25 20.36 -42.04 -21.26
N ASN A 26 20.37 -43.06 -22.12
CA ASN A 26 21.56 -43.88 -22.37
C ASN A 26 22.59 -43.12 -23.24
N GLU A 27 23.81 -42.97 -22.73
CA GLU A 27 24.94 -42.30 -23.43
C GLU A 27 25.25 -42.91 -24.81
N ILE A 28 25.08 -44.23 -24.95
CA ILE A 28 25.32 -44.96 -26.20
C ILE A 28 24.27 -44.59 -27.26
N ASN A 29 23.01 -44.39 -26.85
CA ASN A 29 21.94 -43.99 -27.75
C ASN A 29 22.14 -42.54 -28.21
N LEU A 30 22.51 -41.64 -27.29
CA LEU A 30 22.90 -40.27 -27.65
C LEU A 30 24.05 -40.26 -28.67
N LYS A 31 25.09 -41.07 -28.45
CA LYS A 31 26.21 -41.16 -29.38
C LYS A 31 25.78 -41.59 -30.79
N ASN A 32 24.91 -42.60 -30.88
CA ASN A 32 24.40 -43.10 -32.16
C ASN A 32 23.50 -42.08 -32.85
N ASP A 33 22.62 -41.39 -32.10
CA ASP A 33 21.71 -40.37 -32.62
C ASP A 33 22.47 -39.14 -33.14
N LEU A 34 23.56 -38.74 -32.49
CA LEU A 34 24.41 -37.62 -32.90
C LEU A 34 25.26 -37.97 -34.14
N GLU A 35 25.72 -39.22 -34.27
CA GLU A 35 26.57 -39.66 -35.39
C GLU A 35 25.76 -40.00 -36.65
N LYS A 36 24.69 -40.82 -36.51
CA LYS A 36 23.95 -41.41 -37.63
C LYS A 36 22.50 -40.94 -37.76
N GLY A 37 21.98 -40.18 -36.79
CA GLY A 37 20.59 -39.73 -36.81
C GLY A 37 20.30 -38.67 -37.87
N ASP A 38 19.02 -38.56 -38.25
CA ASP A 38 18.51 -37.48 -39.09
C ASP A 38 18.58 -36.12 -38.37
N ILE A 39 18.39 -35.01 -39.10
CA ILE A 39 18.45 -33.63 -38.55
C ILE A 39 17.56 -33.49 -37.30
N LYS A 40 16.36 -34.09 -37.30
CA LYS A 40 15.45 -34.08 -36.15
C LYS A 40 16.01 -34.86 -34.96
N ALA A 41 16.52 -36.06 -35.18
CA ALA A 41 17.14 -36.89 -34.15
C ALA A 41 18.39 -36.21 -33.55
N LYS A 42 19.26 -35.64 -34.39
CA LYS A 42 20.42 -34.84 -33.96
C LYS A 42 20.01 -33.64 -33.11
N THR A 43 18.92 -32.97 -33.47
CA THR A 43 18.40 -31.81 -32.75
C THR A 43 17.87 -32.19 -31.37
N GLU A 44 17.12 -33.29 -31.26
CA GLU A 44 16.63 -33.80 -29.98
C GLU A 44 17.76 -34.32 -29.09
N ALA A 45 18.71 -35.06 -29.67
CA ALA A 45 19.88 -35.55 -28.96
C ALA A 45 20.74 -34.41 -28.43
N LEU A 46 20.96 -33.33 -29.21
CA LEU A 46 21.70 -32.15 -28.77
C LEU A 46 20.96 -31.40 -27.65
N LYS A 47 19.62 -31.30 -27.70
CA LYS A 47 18.82 -30.73 -26.61
C LYS A 47 18.94 -31.55 -25.33
N LYS A 48 18.78 -32.87 -25.43
CA LYS A 48 18.93 -33.80 -24.29
C LYS A 48 20.31 -33.65 -23.65
N LEU A 49 21.37 -33.59 -24.46
CA LEU A 49 22.72 -33.37 -23.97
C LEU A 49 22.89 -32.02 -23.26
N ILE A 50 22.36 -30.93 -23.81
CA ILE A 50 22.41 -29.61 -23.14
C ILE A 50 21.70 -29.66 -21.77
N TYR A 51 20.55 -30.33 -21.68
CA TYR A 51 19.85 -30.49 -20.40
C TYR A 51 20.65 -31.31 -19.38
N MET A 52 21.31 -32.40 -19.81
CA MET A 52 22.17 -33.20 -18.93
C MET A 52 23.32 -32.37 -18.35
N ILE A 53 24.01 -31.60 -19.20
CA ILE A 53 25.12 -30.74 -18.75
C ILE A 53 24.62 -29.63 -17.81
N LEU A 54 23.47 -29.02 -18.11
CA LEU A 54 22.87 -28.02 -17.23
C LEU A 54 22.45 -28.62 -15.88
N ASN A 55 22.03 -29.88 -15.82
CA ASN A 55 21.69 -30.56 -14.57
C ASN A 55 22.93 -31.00 -13.76
N GLY A 56 24.15 -30.69 -14.23
CA GLY A 56 25.39 -31.02 -13.54
C GLY A 56 25.91 -32.44 -13.79
N GLU A 57 25.35 -33.16 -14.79
CA GLU A 57 25.89 -34.45 -15.18
C GLU A 57 27.25 -34.29 -15.88
N LYS A 58 28.18 -35.21 -15.59
CA LYS A 58 29.56 -35.14 -16.12
C LYS A 58 29.55 -35.26 -17.64
N PHE A 59 30.06 -34.24 -18.34
CA PHE A 59 30.20 -34.26 -19.79
C PHE A 59 31.33 -35.21 -20.26
N PRO A 60 31.03 -36.28 -21.03
CA PRO A 60 32.05 -37.17 -21.57
C PRO A 60 32.89 -36.50 -22.67
N PRO A 61 34.24 -36.45 -22.57
CA PRO A 61 35.10 -35.87 -23.61
C PRO A 61 34.96 -36.56 -24.97
N SER A 62 34.55 -37.83 -25.00
CA SER A 62 34.33 -38.59 -26.23
C SER A 62 33.17 -38.06 -27.09
N LEU A 63 32.18 -37.39 -26.48
CA LEU A 63 31.08 -36.74 -27.20
C LEU A 63 31.51 -35.43 -27.86
N LEU A 64 32.53 -34.74 -27.33
CA LEU A 64 33.03 -33.48 -27.88
C LEU A 64 33.49 -33.65 -29.34
N MET A 65 34.29 -34.67 -29.62
CA MET A 65 34.78 -34.94 -30.97
C MET A 65 33.64 -35.32 -31.94
N ILE A 66 32.62 -36.01 -31.46
CA ILE A 66 31.46 -36.42 -32.26
C ILE A 66 30.65 -35.18 -32.67
N ILE A 67 30.47 -34.24 -31.74
CA ILE A 67 29.79 -32.96 -32.01
C ILE A 67 30.59 -32.14 -33.02
N ILE A 68 31.91 -32.02 -32.85
CA ILE A 68 32.79 -31.29 -33.78
C ILE A 68 32.77 -31.93 -35.18
N ARG A 69 32.76 -33.26 -35.28
CA ARG A 69 32.83 -33.97 -36.57
C ARG A 69 31.50 -34.02 -37.31
N TYR A 70 30.39 -34.25 -36.60
CA TYR A 70 29.11 -34.62 -37.22
C TYR A 70 27.96 -33.62 -37.03
N ILE A 71 28.12 -32.65 -36.13
CA ILE A 71 27.07 -31.64 -35.83
C ILE A 71 27.55 -30.23 -36.20
N LEU A 72 28.79 -29.87 -35.87
CA LEU A 72 29.37 -28.57 -36.20
C LEU A 72 29.31 -28.23 -37.71
N PRO A 73 29.49 -29.19 -38.65
CA PRO A 73 29.37 -28.90 -40.09
C PRO A 73 27.92 -28.71 -40.58
N CYS A 74 26.91 -29.01 -39.76
CA CYS A 74 25.51 -28.92 -40.18
C CYS A 74 25.10 -27.46 -40.43
N GLN A 75 24.41 -27.22 -41.55
CA GLN A 75 23.94 -25.89 -41.95
C GLN A 75 22.55 -25.55 -41.40
N ASP A 76 21.90 -26.49 -40.70
CA ASP A 76 20.57 -26.27 -40.16
C ASP A 76 20.57 -25.17 -39.07
N HIS A 77 19.64 -24.22 -39.20
CA HIS A 77 19.58 -23.05 -38.32
C HIS A 77 19.29 -23.41 -36.86
N GLN A 78 18.48 -24.45 -36.62
CA GLN A 78 18.11 -24.87 -35.27
C GLN A 78 19.29 -25.55 -34.58
N ILE A 79 20.01 -26.42 -35.30
CA ILE A 79 21.24 -27.05 -34.81
C ILE A 79 22.31 -25.99 -34.50
N LYS A 80 22.55 -25.01 -35.39
CA LYS A 80 23.52 -23.95 -35.13
C LYS A 80 23.20 -23.15 -33.87
N LYS A 81 21.93 -22.80 -33.65
CA LYS A 81 21.51 -22.09 -32.43
C LYS A 81 21.74 -22.92 -31.17
N LEU A 82 21.44 -24.22 -31.21
CA LEU A 82 21.70 -25.14 -30.10
C LEU A 82 23.20 -25.32 -29.85
N LEU A 83 24.02 -25.38 -30.90
CA LEU A 83 25.47 -25.44 -30.79
C LEU A 83 26.02 -24.21 -30.04
N LEU A 84 25.56 -23.00 -30.34
CA LEU A 84 25.99 -21.80 -29.60
C LEU A 84 25.67 -21.89 -28.10
N ILE A 85 24.52 -22.46 -27.73
CA ILE A 85 24.16 -22.70 -26.32
C ILE A 85 25.07 -23.77 -25.72
N PHE A 86 25.29 -24.87 -26.44
CA PHE A 86 26.17 -25.95 -26.01
C PHE A 86 27.59 -25.44 -25.72
N TRP A 87 28.15 -24.61 -26.61
CA TRP A 87 29.48 -24.02 -26.41
C TRP A 87 29.57 -23.03 -25.25
N GLU A 88 28.45 -22.47 -24.80
CA GLU A 88 28.44 -21.62 -23.62
C GLU A 88 28.74 -22.43 -22.36
N ILE A 89 28.17 -23.64 -22.28
CA ILE A 89 28.13 -24.47 -21.09
C ILE A 89 29.34 -25.42 -21.00
N VAL A 90 29.85 -25.89 -22.14
CA VAL A 90 30.91 -26.92 -22.16
C VAL A 90 32.24 -26.38 -21.61
N PRO A 91 32.96 -27.17 -20.79
CA PRO A 91 34.29 -26.81 -20.32
C PRO A 91 35.29 -26.73 -21.49
N LYS A 92 35.98 -25.59 -21.60
CA LYS A 92 36.93 -25.29 -22.68
C LYS A 92 38.39 -25.57 -22.30
N ARG A 93 38.66 -25.71 -21.00
CA ARG A 93 39.99 -26.00 -20.44
C ARG A 93 40.03 -27.42 -19.89
N GLY A 94 41.13 -28.12 -20.15
CA GLY A 94 41.40 -29.44 -19.58
C GLY A 94 41.77 -29.36 -18.09
N ALA A 95 41.99 -30.51 -17.45
CA ALA A 95 42.39 -30.61 -16.04
C ALA A 95 43.66 -29.79 -15.71
N ASP A 96 44.55 -29.61 -16.68
CA ASP A 96 45.78 -28.83 -16.56
C ASP A 96 45.59 -27.31 -16.68
N GLY A 97 44.35 -26.83 -16.80
CA GLY A 97 44.01 -25.41 -16.99
C GLY A 97 44.34 -24.85 -18.38
N LYS A 98 44.90 -25.66 -19.28
CA LYS A 98 45.17 -25.28 -20.68
C LYS A 98 43.93 -25.45 -21.56
N LEU A 99 43.83 -24.63 -22.61
CA LEU A 99 42.77 -24.74 -23.62
C LEU A 99 42.85 -26.09 -24.35
N LEU A 100 41.71 -26.73 -24.55
CA LEU A 100 41.62 -27.99 -25.31
C LEU A 100 42.01 -27.75 -26.78
N HIS A 101 42.83 -28.65 -27.35
CA HIS A 101 43.32 -28.51 -28.73
C HIS A 101 42.16 -28.54 -29.75
N GLU A 102 41.09 -29.27 -29.43
CA GLU A 102 39.85 -29.36 -30.20
C GLU A 102 39.18 -28.00 -30.39
N MET A 103 39.40 -27.04 -29.48
CA MET A 103 38.80 -25.69 -29.55
C MET A 103 39.33 -24.87 -30.72
N ILE A 104 40.48 -25.24 -31.32
CA ILE A 104 40.99 -24.59 -32.53
C ILE A 104 40.03 -24.81 -33.71
N LEU A 105 39.48 -26.03 -33.85
CA LEU A 105 38.49 -26.35 -34.89
C LEU A 105 37.19 -25.58 -34.69
N VAL A 106 36.79 -25.40 -33.43
CA VAL A 106 35.62 -24.63 -33.05
C VAL A 106 35.84 -23.13 -33.35
N CYS A 107 37.04 -22.61 -33.10
CA CYS A 107 37.41 -21.24 -33.44
C CYS A 107 37.33 -20.98 -34.97
N ASP A 108 37.79 -21.93 -35.80
CA ASP A 108 37.65 -21.81 -37.26
C ASP A 108 36.17 -21.81 -37.70
N ALA A 109 35.32 -22.61 -37.04
CA ALA A 109 33.89 -22.61 -37.28
C ALA A 109 33.24 -21.26 -36.91
N TYR A 110 33.59 -20.66 -35.76
CA TYR A 110 33.12 -19.33 -35.39
C TYR A 110 33.54 -18.27 -36.41
N ARG A 111 34.79 -18.33 -36.91
CA ARG A 111 35.27 -17.43 -37.96
C ARG A 111 34.43 -17.54 -39.23
N LYS A 112 34.11 -18.76 -39.67
CA LYS A 112 33.25 -19.02 -40.83
C LYS A 112 31.82 -18.52 -40.59
N ASP A 113 31.27 -18.73 -39.40
CA ASP A 113 29.92 -18.26 -39.06
C ASP A 113 29.84 -16.72 -39.00
N LEU A 114 30.89 -16.03 -38.55
CA LEU A 114 30.99 -14.55 -38.63
C LEU A 114 31.08 -14.03 -40.07
N GLN A 115 31.55 -14.84 -41.00
CA GLN A 115 31.65 -14.53 -42.43
C GLN A 115 30.48 -15.11 -43.26
N HIS A 116 29.51 -15.75 -42.60
CA HIS A 116 28.41 -16.43 -43.26
C HIS A 116 27.47 -15.45 -43.99
N PRO A 117 26.88 -15.77 -45.15
CA PRO A 117 25.99 -14.85 -45.86
C PRO A 117 24.73 -14.45 -45.05
N ASN A 118 24.22 -15.36 -44.21
CA ASN A 118 23.06 -15.11 -43.34
C ASN A 118 23.41 -14.23 -42.12
N GLU A 119 22.74 -13.08 -42.02
CA GLU A 119 22.88 -12.08 -40.97
C GLU A 119 22.46 -12.57 -39.57
N TYR A 120 21.50 -13.50 -39.49
CA TYR A 120 21.02 -14.04 -38.22
C TYR A 120 22.04 -14.97 -37.57
N ILE A 121 22.77 -15.73 -38.39
CA ILE A 121 23.88 -16.58 -37.93
C ILE A 121 24.99 -15.68 -37.39
N ARG A 122 25.44 -14.68 -38.16
CA ARG A 122 26.45 -13.70 -37.70
C ARG A 122 26.06 -13.06 -36.38
N GLY A 123 24.85 -12.51 -36.28
CA GLY A 123 24.40 -11.81 -35.08
C GLY A 123 24.21 -12.72 -33.86
N SER A 124 23.81 -13.98 -34.06
CA SER A 124 23.72 -14.97 -32.97
C SER A 124 25.11 -15.36 -32.47
N THR A 125 26.06 -15.57 -33.38
CA THR A 125 27.46 -15.84 -33.05
C THR A 125 28.08 -14.65 -32.31
N LEU A 126 27.90 -13.41 -32.79
CA LEU A 126 28.37 -12.20 -32.10
C LEU A 126 27.83 -12.09 -30.66
N ARG A 127 26.56 -12.41 -30.43
CA ARG A 127 25.96 -12.43 -29.09
C ARG A 127 26.57 -13.51 -28.19
N PHE A 128 26.87 -14.67 -28.76
CA PHE A 128 27.57 -15.74 -28.06
C PHE A 128 28.98 -15.33 -27.67
N LEU A 129 29.72 -14.63 -28.54
CA LEU A 129 31.08 -14.14 -28.24
C LEU A 129 31.13 -13.20 -27.03
N CYS A 130 30.06 -12.44 -26.75
CA CYS A 130 29.97 -11.62 -25.53
C CYS A 130 30.10 -12.42 -24.23
N LYS A 131 29.86 -13.73 -24.27
CA LYS A 131 29.85 -14.62 -23.10
C LYS A 131 31.14 -15.44 -22.95
N LEU A 132 32.02 -15.43 -23.95
CA LEU A 132 33.30 -16.14 -23.88
C LEU A 132 34.24 -15.45 -22.90
N LYS A 133 34.95 -16.27 -22.12
CA LYS A 133 35.92 -15.83 -21.10
C LYS A 133 37.36 -16.16 -21.48
N GLU A 134 37.58 -16.83 -22.60
CA GLU A 134 38.88 -17.32 -23.02
C GLU A 134 39.48 -16.38 -24.09
N PRO A 135 40.53 -15.59 -23.77
CA PRO A 135 41.11 -14.64 -24.72
C PRO A 135 41.75 -15.32 -25.95
N GLU A 136 42.33 -16.51 -25.75
CA GLU A 136 42.95 -17.33 -26.79
C GLU A 136 41.98 -17.71 -27.94
N LEU A 137 40.66 -17.77 -27.66
CA LEU A 137 39.63 -18.04 -28.66
C LEU A 137 39.12 -16.78 -29.36
N LEU A 138 39.24 -15.62 -28.70
CA LEU A 138 38.75 -14.35 -29.23
C LEU A 138 39.78 -13.71 -30.17
N GLU A 139 41.07 -13.78 -29.83
CA GLU A 139 42.17 -13.19 -30.61
C GLU A 139 42.12 -13.53 -32.12
N PRO A 140 41.88 -14.79 -32.54
CA PRO A 140 41.83 -15.13 -33.96
C PRO A 140 40.55 -14.66 -34.68
N LEU A 141 39.53 -14.21 -33.94
CA LEU A 141 38.23 -13.77 -34.45
C LEU A 141 38.14 -12.25 -34.60
N MET A 142 39.07 -11.49 -34.01
CA MET A 142 38.99 -10.03 -33.92
C MET A 142 38.84 -9.34 -35.27
N ALA A 143 39.58 -9.79 -36.30
CA ALA A 143 39.46 -9.25 -37.65
C ALA A 143 38.05 -9.43 -38.25
N SER A 144 37.44 -10.60 -38.04
CA SER A 144 36.06 -10.88 -38.49
C SER A 144 35.02 -10.08 -37.72
N ILE A 145 35.23 -9.86 -36.42
CA ILE A 145 34.33 -9.03 -35.59
C ILE A 145 34.39 -7.57 -36.05
N ARG A 146 35.58 -7.02 -36.30
CA ARG A 146 35.74 -5.65 -36.85
C ARG A 146 35.04 -5.50 -38.20
N ALA A 147 35.19 -6.47 -39.10
CA ALA A 147 34.49 -6.47 -40.39
C ALA A 147 32.95 -6.49 -40.25
N CYS A 148 32.41 -7.04 -39.16
CA CYS A 148 30.97 -7.05 -38.90
C CYS A 148 30.41 -5.68 -38.50
N VAL A 149 31.25 -4.72 -38.08
CA VAL A 149 30.84 -3.34 -37.77
C VAL A 149 30.44 -2.60 -39.04
N GLU A 150 31.05 -2.90 -40.18
CA GLU A 150 30.75 -2.26 -41.47
C GLU A 150 29.73 -3.05 -42.30
N HIS A 151 29.08 -4.05 -41.71
CA HIS A 151 28.16 -4.92 -42.44
C HIS A 151 26.90 -4.18 -42.91
N ARG A 152 26.34 -4.55 -44.07
CA ARG A 152 25.15 -3.89 -44.67
C ARG A 152 23.93 -3.85 -43.75
N HIS A 153 23.71 -4.90 -42.94
CA HIS A 153 22.54 -5.04 -42.08
C HIS A 153 22.80 -4.52 -40.64
N SER A 154 21.94 -3.61 -40.16
CA SER A 154 22.02 -3.01 -38.82
C SER A 154 21.96 -4.04 -37.69
N TYR A 155 21.23 -5.14 -37.86
CA TYR A 155 21.19 -6.24 -36.89
C TYR A 155 22.60 -6.78 -36.57
N VAL A 156 23.46 -6.95 -37.58
CA VAL A 156 24.83 -7.45 -37.39
C VAL A 156 25.68 -6.37 -36.72
N ARG A 157 25.64 -5.13 -37.24
CA ARG A 157 26.41 -3.99 -36.68
C ARG A 157 26.11 -3.78 -35.20
N ARG A 158 24.83 -3.78 -34.82
CA ARG A 158 24.38 -3.64 -33.43
C ARG A 158 24.97 -4.71 -32.50
N ASN A 159 24.95 -5.98 -32.92
CA ASN A 159 25.51 -7.07 -32.13
C ASN A 159 27.05 -7.03 -32.14
N ALA A 160 27.66 -6.55 -33.22
CA ALA A 160 29.11 -6.38 -33.31
C ALA A 160 29.63 -5.33 -32.33
N VAL A 161 28.95 -4.17 -32.23
CA VAL A 161 29.25 -3.15 -31.22
C VAL A 161 29.11 -3.71 -29.80
N LEU A 162 28.07 -4.49 -29.52
CA LEU A 162 27.90 -5.13 -28.21
C LEU A 162 29.00 -6.14 -27.89
N ALA A 163 29.43 -6.93 -28.89
CA ALA A 163 30.53 -7.87 -28.75
C ALA A 163 31.85 -7.13 -28.47
N ILE A 164 32.16 -6.09 -29.25
CA ILE A 164 33.34 -5.25 -29.02
C ILE A 164 33.31 -4.64 -27.62
N PHE A 165 32.16 -4.08 -27.20
CA PHE A 165 32.00 -3.51 -25.87
C PHE A 165 32.35 -4.50 -24.76
N LYS A 166 31.81 -5.72 -24.84
CA LYS A 166 32.03 -6.74 -23.81
C LYS A 166 33.43 -7.33 -23.86
N ILE A 167 34.00 -7.51 -25.05
CA ILE A 167 35.38 -7.96 -25.23
C ILE A 167 36.35 -6.93 -24.66
N TYR A 168 36.14 -5.63 -24.90
CA TYR A 168 37.00 -4.58 -24.35
C TYR A 168 36.98 -4.55 -22.81
N ILE A 169 35.79 -4.61 -22.20
CA ILE A 169 35.66 -4.63 -20.72
C ILE A 169 36.42 -5.81 -20.11
N ASN A 170 36.33 -7.00 -20.72
CA ASN A 170 36.95 -8.20 -20.18
C ASN A 170 38.44 -8.31 -20.56
N PHE A 171 38.82 -7.84 -21.75
CA PHE A 171 40.13 -8.05 -22.40
C PHE A 171 40.55 -6.82 -23.21
N GLU A 172 40.92 -5.74 -22.52
CA GLU A 172 41.31 -4.47 -23.13
C GLU A 172 42.45 -4.60 -24.16
N PHE A 173 43.43 -5.47 -23.90
CA PHE A 173 44.59 -5.67 -24.78
C PHE A 173 44.26 -6.23 -26.17
N LEU A 174 43.08 -6.83 -26.37
CA LEU A 174 42.67 -7.40 -27.66
C LEU A 174 42.21 -6.32 -28.67
N ILE A 175 41.66 -5.19 -28.20
CA ILE A 175 41.23 -4.06 -29.04
C ILE A 175 41.50 -2.75 -28.30
N PRO A 176 42.76 -2.28 -28.18
CA PRO A 176 43.04 -1.02 -27.49
C PRO A 176 42.43 0.20 -28.22
N ASP A 177 42.22 0.10 -29.52
CA ASP A 177 41.63 1.12 -30.40
C ASP A 177 40.08 1.14 -30.41
N ALA A 178 39.41 0.34 -29.55
CA ALA A 178 37.96 0.19 -29.59
C ALA A 178 37.17 1.50 -29.41
N PRO A 179 37.54 2.40 -28.46
CA PRO A 179 36.80 3.66 -28.29
C PRO A 179 36.87 4.57 -29.52
N GLU A 180 38.01 4.60 -30.21
CA GLU A 180 38.20 5.42 -31.43
C GLU A 180 37.40 4.84 -32.61
N LEU A 181 37.49 3.53 -32.80
CA LEU A 181 36.71 2.81 -33.81
C LEU A 181 35.20 3.07 -33.68
N ILE A 182 34.69 3.06 -32.44
CA ILE A 182 33.27 3.23 -32.17
C ILE A 182 32.83 4.69 -32.28
N LEU A 183 33.70 5.65 -31.97
CA LEU A 183 33.44 7.07 -32.21
C LEU A 183 33.27 7.34 -33.72
N ASP A 184 34.20 6.81 -34.54
CA ASP A 184 34.11 6.90 -36.00
C ASP A 184 32.84 6.22 -36.52
N PHE A 185 32.51 5.04 -36.00
CA PHE A 185 31.28 4.33 -36.34
C PHE A 185 30.03 5.15 -36.00
N LEU A 186 29.98 5.74 -34.80
CA LEU A 186 28.83 6.52 -34.31
C LEU A 186 28.54 7.73 -35.20
N SER A 187 29.58 8.38 -35.73
CA SER A 187 29.47 9.52 -36.65
C SER A 187 28.89 9.15 -38.02
N ARG A 188 29.14 7.93 -38.51
CA ARG A 188 28.71 7.44 -39.85
C ARG A 188 27.37 6.73 -39.82
N GLU A 189 27.01 6.12 -38.70
CA GLU A 189 25.83 5.26 -38.59
C GLU A 189 24.52 6.06 -38.72
N THR A 190 23.46 5.41 -39.18
CA THR A 190 22.11 6.03 -39.29
C THR A 190 21.08 5.33 -38.41
N ASP A 191 21.26 4.04 -38.13
CA ASP A 191 20.32 3.25 -37.34
C ASP A 191 20.37 3.63 -35.85
N ALA A 192 19.20 3.92 -35.28
CA ALA A 192 19.08 4.37 -33.89
C ALA A 192 19.53 3.32 -32.86
N SER A 193 19.30 2.03 -33.12
CA SER A 193 19.67 0.96 -32.19
C SER A 193 21.18 0.75 -32.16
N CYS A 194 21.83 0.84 -33.32
CA CYS A 194 23.29 0.81 -33.44
C CYS A 194 23.92 2.02 -32.75
N LYS A 195 23.41 3.23 -33.00
CA LYS A 195 23.87 4.47 -32.33
C LYS A 195 23.77 4.38 -30.81
N ARG A 196 22.63 3.88 -30.30
CA ARG A 196 22.43 3.72 -28.86
C ARG A 196 23.47 2.79 -28.23
N ASN A 197 23.75 1.64 -28.85
CA ASN A 197 24.74 0.70 -28.29
C ASN A 197 26.17 1.25 -28.38
N ALA A 198 26.51 1.94 -29.48
CA ALA A 198 27.81 2.59 -29.65
C ALA A 198 28.01 3.71 -28.62
N PHE A 199 26.99 4.55 -28.44
CA PHE A 199 27.03 5.62 -27.46
C PHE A 199 27.08 5.08 -26.01
N LEU A 200 26.30 4.04 -25.69
CA LEU A 200 26.36 3.38 -24.38
C LEU A 200 27.76 2.81 -24.10
N MET A 201 28.39 2.18 -25.10
CA MET A 201 29.77 1.71 -24.97
C MET A 201 30.73 2.86 -24.64
N LEU A 202 30.64 3.99 -25.36
CA LEU A 202 31.49 5.15 -25.09
C LEU A 202 31.27 5.71 -23.68
N ILE A 203 30.02 5.78 -23.19
CA ILE A 203 29.72 6.25 -21.83
C ILE A 203 30.46 5.44 -20.76
N HIS A 204 30.56 4.12 -20.96
CA HIS A 204 31.21 3.23 -19.99
C HIS A 204 32.73 3.17 -20.14
N LEU A 205 33.27 3.31 -21.36
CA LEU A 205 34.70 3.17 -21.62
C LEU A 205 35.45 4.51 -21.58
N ASP A 206 34.90 5.55 -22.20
CA ASP A 206 35.53 6.87 -22.31
C ASP A 206 34.47 7.98 -22.31
N GLN A 207 34.19 8.50 -21.11
CA GLN A 207 33.21 9.56 -20.90
C GLN A 207 33.58 10.87 -21.61
N VAL A 208 34.88 11.15 -21.81
CA VAL A 208 35.33 12.39 -22.45
C VAL A 208 34.97 12.37 -23.93
N LYS A 209 35.26 11.28 -24.63
CA LYS A 209 34.87 11.12 -26.04
C LYS A 209 33.34 11.09 -26.22
N ALA A 210 32.62 10.49 -25.28
CA ALA A 210 31.16 10.51 -25.29
C ALA A 210 30.61 11.95 -25.16
N LEU A 211 31.24 12.77 -24.32
CA LEU A 211 30.91 14.18 -24.16
C LEU A 211 31.23 15.01 -25.38
N ASP A 212 32.37 14.80 -26.03
CA ASP A 212 32.74 15.49 -27.26
C ASP A 212 31.72 15.21 -28.38
N TYR A 213 31.32 13.95 -28.53
CA TYR A 213 30.25 13.57 -29.45
C TYR A 213 28.92 14.25 -29.08
N LEU A 214 28.50 14.17 -27.81
CA LEU A 214 27.25 14.80 -27.36
C LEU A 214 27.28 16.31 -27.64
N ASN A 215 28.39 17.00 -27.33
CA ASN A 215 28.60 18.42 -27.57
C ASN A 215 28.49 18.80 -29.05
N SER A 216 28.96 17.94 -29.96
CA SER A 216 28.81 18.14 -31.40
C SER A 216 27.37 18.00 -31.90
N CYS A 217 26.53 17.24 -31.18
CA CYS A 217 25.16 16.93 -31.58
C CYS A 217 24.08 17.52 -30.67
N LEU A 218 24.42 18.39 -29.71
CA LEU A 218 23.50 18.92 -28.70
C LEU A 218 22.21 19.53 -29.29
N ASP A 219 22.34 20.29 -30.38
CA ASP A 219 21.20 20.95 -31.01
C ASP A 219 20.27 19.97 -31.76
N GLN A 220 20.78 18.78 -32.12
CA GLN A 220 20.05 17.75 -32.87
C GLN A 220 19.38 16.71 -31.98
N ILE A 221 19.53 16.79 -30.64
CA ILE A 221 19.03 15.79 -29.70
C ILE A 221 17.52 15.54 -29.84
N THR A 222 16.74 16.56 -30.16
CA THR A 222 15.28 16.44 -30.38
C THR A 222 14.93 15.58 -31.59
N SER A 223 15.81 15.52 -32.60
CA SER A 223 15.62 14.70 -33.80
C SER A 223 15.94 13.21 -33.56
N PHE A 224 16.64 12.90 -32.46
CA PHE A 224 17.02 11.52 -32.16
C PHE A 224 15.82 10.67 -31.75
N ASN A 225 15.95 9.37 -31.99
CA ASN A 225 14.97 8.39 -31.52
C ASN A 225 14.97 8.35 -29.97
N HIS A 226 13.80 8.10 -29.36
CA HIS A 226 13.60 8.09 -27.91
C HIS A 226 14.60 7.20 -27.16
N ILE A 227 15.01 6.06 -27.73
CA ILE A 227 15.98 5.15 -27.09
C ILE A 227 17.36 5.82 -26.93
N LEU A 228 17.78 6.61 -27.91
CA LEU A 228 19.05 7.36 -27.84
C LEU A 228 18.91 8.57 -26.91
N GLN A 229 17.77 9.27 -26.95
CA GLN A 229 17.48 10.39 -26.05
C GLN A 229 17.58 9.99 -24.57
N LEU A 230 17.04 8.84 -24.19
CA LEU A 230 17.12 8.33 -22.80
C LEU A 230 18.58 8.13 -22.35
N VAL A 231 19.42 7.53 -23.20
CA VAL A 231 20.84 7.32 -22.87
C VAL A 231 21.59 8.66 -22.82
N CYS A 232 21.23 9.63 -23.67
CA CYS A 232 21.77 10.99 -23.57
C CYS A 232 21.39 11.66 -22.24
N VAL A 233 20.14 11.53 -21.79
CA VAL A 233 19.69 12.08 -20.49
C VAL A 233 20.45 11.43 -19.32
N GLU A 234 20.67 10.11 -19.37
CA GLU A 234 21.48 9.40 -18.36
C GLU A 234 22.93 9.91 -18.31
N LEU A 235 23.56 10.16 -19.46
CA LEU A 235 24.90 10.74 -19.51
C LEU A 235 24.90 12.16 -18.95
N ILE A 236 23.93 13.00 -19.36
CA ILE A 236 23.81 14.37 -18.89
C ILE A 236 23.70 14.39 -17.36
N TYR A 237 22.89 13.50 -16.79
CA TYR A 237 22.76 13.35 -15.34
C TYR A 237 24.11 13.04 -14.67
N LYS A 238 24.80 11.99 -15.13
CA LYS A 238 26.11 11.58 -14.59
C LYS A 238 27.16 12.68 -14.70
N VAL A 239 27.21 13.36 -15.84
CA VAL A 239 28.22 14.39 -16.12
C VAL A 239 27.94 15.66 -15.33
N CYS A 240 26.69 16.10 -15.21
CA CYS A 240 26.38 17.31 -14.45
C CYS A 240 26.62 17.14 -12.94
N ILE A 241 26.59 15.90 -12.44
CA ILE A 241 27.00 15.58 -11.07
C ILE A 241 28.52 15.65 -10.96
N ALA A 242 29.25 15.02 -11.88
CA ALA A 242 30.72 15.02 -11.88
C ALA A 242 31.33 16.41 -12.11
N ASN A 243 30.78 17.18 -13.06
CA ASN A 243 31.30 18.47 -13.53
C ASN A 243 30.21 19.56 -13.49
N PRO A 244 30.13 20.35 -12.40
CA PRO A 244 29.12 21.39 -12.24
C PRO A 244 29.18 22.56 -13.24
N SER A 245 30.31 22.78 -13.90
CA SER A 245 30.52 23.90 -14.84
C SER A 245 29.66 23.81 -16.10
N GLU A 246 29.39 22.59 -16.58
CA GLU A 246 28.63 22.35 -17.83
C GLU A 246 27.11 22.35 -17.64
N ARG A 247 26.62 22.51 -16.40
CA ARG A 247 25.20 22.39 -16.04
C ARG A 247 24.30 23.33 -16.85
N SER A 248 24.71 24.58 -17.02
CA SER A 248 23.91 25.60 -17.71
C SER A 248 23.61 25.22 -19.16
N ARG A 249 24.58 24.62 -19.85
CA ARG A 249 24.44 24.16 -21.24
C ARG A 249 23.49 22.97 -21.34
N PHE A 250 23.64 22.00 -20.45
CA PHE A 250 22.81 20.79 -20.46
C PHE A 250 21.38 21.03 -19.97
N ILE A 251 21.15 21.96 -19.03
CA ILE A 251 19.81 22.37 -18.61
C ILE A 251 18.99 22.84 -19.82
N ARG A 252 19.59 23.63 -20.73
CA ARG A 252 18.91 24.07 -21.97
C ARG A 252 18.52 22.89 -22.86
N ALA A 253 19.40 21.89 -23.00
CA ALA A 253 19.12 20.69 -23.78
C ALA A 253 17.97 19.86 -23.17
N ILE A 254 17.95 19.71 -21.84
CA ILE A 254 16.86 19.02 -21.12
C ILE A 254 15.53 19.77 -21.28
N TYR A 255 15.52 21.10 -21.18
CA TYR A 255 14.32 21.90 -21.44
C TYR A 255 13.77 21.69 -22.85
N ASN A 256 14.65 21.65 -23.86
CA ASN A 256 14.24 21.37 -25.23
C ASN A 256 13.64 19.97 -25.37
N LEU A 257 14.23 18.96 -24.72
CA LEU A 257 13.70 17.59 -24.68
C LEU A 257 12.33 17.53 -23.99
N LEU A 258 12.17 18.17 -22.84
CA LEU A 258 10.93 18.17 -22.06
C LEU A 258 9.73 18.71 -22.86
N ASN A 259 9.96 19.76 -23.66
CA ASN A 259 8.92 20.44 -24.46
C ASN A 259 8.70 19.82 -25.84
N THR A 260 9.72 19.22 -26.45
CA THR A 260 9.68 18.78 -27.86
C THR A 260 9.46 17.27 -28.01
N SER A 261 9.92 16.47 -27.05
CA SER A 261 9.87 15.01 -27.18
C SER A 261 8.43 14.49 -27.11
N THR A 262 8.08 13.60 -28.04
CA THR A 262 6.75 12.96 -28.09
C THR A 262 6.62 11.77 -27.15
N SER A 263 7.74 11.22 -26.65
CA SER A 263 7.75 10.04 -25.78
C SER A 263 7.61 10.42 -24.30
N THR A 264 6.61 9.84 -23.64
CA THR A 264 6.35 10.00 -22.20
C THR A 264 7.56 9.62 -21.34
N SER A 265 8.26 8.53 -21.67
CA SER A 265 9.43 8.06 -20.91
C SER A 265 10.58 9.08 -20.94
N VAL A 266 10.84 9.68 -22.10
CA VAL A 266 11.88 10.72 -22.23
C VAL A 266 11.48 11.97 -21.45
N ARG A 267 10.21 12.40 -21.56
CA ARG A 267 9.69 13.55 -20.82
C ARG A 267 9.78 13.36 -19.31
N TYR A 268 9.43 12.16 -18.82
CA TYR A 268 9.53 11.79 -17.42
C TYR A 268 10.97 11.85 -16.90
N GLU A 269 11.91 11.21 -17.61
CA GLU A 269 13.32 11.19 -17.20
C GLU A 269 13.97 12.58 -17.32
N ALA A 270 13.62 13.34 -18.36
CA ALA A 270 14.06 14.73 -18.52
C ALA A 270 13.55 15.62 -17.38
N ALA A 271 12.30 15.47 -16.94
CA ALA A 271 11.76 16.20 -15.80
C ALA A 271 12.45 15.81 -14.47
N ALA A 272 12.65 14.50 -14.24
CA ALA A 272 13.32 13.99 -13.04
C ALA A 272 14.78 14.48 -12.95
N THR A 273 15.51 14.43 -14.06
CA THR A 273 16.87 14.97 -14.13
C THR A 273 16.88 16.49 -13.97
N LEU A 274 15.94 17.23 -14.57
CA LEU A 274 15.86 18.69 -14.44
C LEU A 274 15.71 19.14 -12.97
N ILE A 275 14.88 18.47 -12.18
CA ILE A 275 14.67 18.75 -10.75
C ILE A 275 15.97 18.56 -9.96
N THR A 276 16.75 17.53 -10.31
CA THR A 276 18.02 17.26 -9.65
C THR A 276 19.08 18.30 -10.02
N LEU A 277 19.07 18.77 -11.26
CA LEU A 277 20.07 19.70 -11.79
C LEU A 277 19.79 21.17 -11.44
N SER A 278 18.52 21.56 -11.27
CA SER A 278 18.12 22.94 -11.05
C SER A 278 16.99 23.08 -10.03
N GLN A 279 17.22 23.90 -9.02
CA GLN A 279 16.22 24.31 -8.02
C GLN A 279 15.54 25.64 -8.38
N ALA A 280 15.75 26.16 -9.60
CA ALA A 280 15.11 27.39 -10.03
C ALA A 280 13.58 27.22 -10.13
N PRO A 281 12.77 28.20 -9.70
CA PRO A 281 11.30 28.08 -9.75
C PRO A 281 10.75 27.79 -11.15
N THR A 282 11.39 28.30 -12.20
CA THR A 282 11.03 28.04 -13.60
C THR A 282 11.29 26.59 -14.02
N ALA A 283 12.32 25.94 -13.47
CA ALA A 283 12.66 24.54 -13.74
C ALA A 283 11.71 23.60 -13.01
N LEU A 284 11.46 23.90 -11.73
CA LEU A 284 10.49 23.18 -10.92
C LEU A 284 9.09 23.29 -11.52
N LYS A 285 8.69 24.46 -12.02
CA LYS A 285 7.39 24.66 -12.67
C LYS A 285 7.26 23.84 -13.94
N ALA A 286 8.26 23.87 -14.82
CA ALA A 286 8.25 23.10 -16.07
C ALA A 286 8.23 21.58 -15.82
N ALA A 287 8.99 21.10 -14.82
CA ALA A 287 8.98 19.70 -14.44
C ALA A 287 7.62 19.28 -13.84
N ALA A 288 7.04 20.09 -12.95
CA ALA A 288 5.73 19.84 -12.37
C ALA A 288 4.62 19.81 -13.43
N THR A 289 4.60 20.78 -14.36
CA THR A 289 3.64 20.78 -15.47
C THR A 289 3.81 19.56 -16.37
N CYS A 290 5.05 19.12 -16.61
CA CYS A 290 5.31 17.92 -17.39
C CYS A 290 4.77 16.66 -16.70
N PHE A 291 4.97 16.51 -15.39
CA PHE A 291 4.41 15.39 -14.64
C PHE A 291 2.88 15.38 -14.65
N ILE A 292 2.25 16.56 -14.54
CA ILE A 292 0.79 16.69 -14.63
C ILE A 292 0.29 16.31 -16.02
N ASP A 293 0.96 16.78 -17.08
CA ASP A 293 0.62 16.40 -18.46
C ASP A 293 0.67 14.88 -18.65
N ILE A 294 1.71 14.23 -18.13
CA ILE A 294 1.86 12.76 -18.19
C ILE A 294 0.68 12.07 -17.51
N CYS A 295 0.27 12.55 -16.33
CA CYS A 295 -0.91 12.03 -15.62
C CYS A 295 -2.22 12.24 -16.38
N LEU A 296 -2.32 13.27 -17.23
CA LEU A 296 -3.49 13.56 -18.06
C LEU A 296 -3.51 12.73 -19.35
N THR A 297 -2.34 12.43 -19.94
CA THR A 297 -2.25 11.72 -21.23
C THR A 297 -2.22 10.19 -21.08
N GLU A 298 -1.57 9.68 -20.04
CA GLU A 298 -1.39 8.23 -19.87
C GLU A 298 -2.67 7.57 -19.35
N SER A 299 -2.94 6.36 -19.84
CA SER A 299 -4.08 5.54 -19.40
C SER A 299 -3.73 4.62 -18.22
N ASP A 300 -2.46 4.20 -18.09
CA ASP A 300 -2.02 3.28 -17.04
C ASP A 300 -2.01 3.96 -15.65
N ASN A 301 -2.76 3.36 -14.71
CA ASN A 301 -2.85 3.84 -13.34
C ASN A 301 -1.52 3.71 -12.59
N ASN A 302 -0.72 2.68 -12.87
CA ASN A 302 0.57 2.50 -12.20
C ASN A 302 1.54 3.64 -12.54
N VAL A 303 1.56 4.07 -13.81
CA VAL A 303 2.36 5.21 -14.25
C VAL A 303 1.90 6.48 -13.52
N LYS A 304 0.58 6.71 -13.41
CA LYS A 304 0.03 7.85 -12.65
C LYS A 304 0.45 7.83 -11.18
N LEU A 305 0.40 6.67 -10.52
CA LEU A 305 0.82 6.54 -9.13
C LEU A 305 2.31 6.87 -8.95
N ILE A 306 3.18 6.35 -9.82
CA ILE A 306 4.63 6.63 -9.79
C ILE A 306 4.90 8.13 -9.99
N VAL A 307 4.24 8.75 -10.97
CA VAL A 307 4.41 10.18 -11.26
C VAL A 307 3.87 11.05 -10.12
N LEU A 308 2.73 10.67 -9.51
CA LEU A 308 2.19 11.36 -8.33
C LEU A 308 3.12 11.23 -7.12
N ASP A 309 3.71 10.06 -6.88
CA ASP A 309 4.67 9.88 -5.80
C ASP A 309 5.92 10.76 -6.01
N ARG A 310 6.35 10.97 -7.26
CA ARG A 310 7.40 11.94 -7.58
C ARG A 310 6.97 13.39 -7.39
N LEU A 311 5.73 13.75 -7.70
CA LEU A 311 5.18 15.08 -7.40
C LEU A 311 5.10 15.35 -5.89
N VAL A 312 4.72 14.34 -5.09
CA VAL A 312 4.74 14.40 -3.62
C VAL A 312 6.19 14.52 -3.13
N ALA A 313 7.13 13.74 -3.67
CA ALA A 313 8.54 13.84 -3.31
C ALA A 313 9.15 15.21 -3.68
N LEU A 314 8.71 15.84 -4.77
CA LEU A 314 9.12 17.20 -5.16
C LEU A 314 8.83 18.22 -4.05
N LYS A 315 7.65 18.11 -3.43
CA LYS A 315 7.23 18.96 -2.31
C LYS A 315 8.18 18.81 -1.11
N GLU A 316 8.65 17.59 -0.83
CA GLU A 316 9.49 17.31 0.33
C GLU A 316 10.97 17.64 0.12
N SER A 317 11.46 17.54 -1.12
CA SER A 317 12.89 17.57 -1.45
C SER A 317 13.45 18.98 -1.70
N ALA A 318 12.64 19.93 -2.17
CA ALA A 318 13.14 21.20 -2.69
C ALA A 318 12.55 22.42 -1.95
N SER A 319 13.43 23.23 -1.33
CA SER A 319 13.05 24.50 -0.69
C SER A 319 12.50 25.48 -1.74
N GLY A 320 11.18 25.66 -1.77
CA GLY A 320 10.50 26.55 -2.73
C GLY A 320 9.60 25.83 -3.74
N ALA A 321 9.71 24.50 -3.89
CA ALA A 321 8.82 23.72 -4.76
C ALA A 321 7.35 23.80 -4.31
N GLU A 322 7.09 23.92 -3.01
CA GLU A 322 5.74 24.08 -2.48
C GLU A 322 5.03 25.32 -3.07
N LYS A 323 5.70 26.47 -3.14
CA LYS A 323 5.13 27.70 -3.73
C LYS A 323 4.82 27.52 -5.21
N VAL A 324 5.68 26.81 -5.94
CA VAL A 324 5.48 26.53 -7.36
C VAL A 324 4.29 25.59 -7.55
N LEU A 325 4.19 24.53 -6.75
CA LEU A 325 3.07 23.60 -6.79
C LEU A 325 1.74 24.27 -6.39
N GLN A 326 1.77 25.25 -5.48
CA GLN A 326 0.61 26.08 -5.15
C GLN A 326 0.08 26.85 -6.36
N GLU A 327 0.95 27.37 -7.24
CA GLU A 327 0.53 28.04 -8.47
C GLU A 327 -0.12 27.08 -9.48
N VAL A 328 0.30 25.81 -9.49
CA VAL A 328 -0.11 24.80 -10.48
C VAL A 328 -1.22 23.87 -9.92
N ILE A 329 -1.77 24.17 -8.75
CA ILE A 329 -2.76 23.32 -8.07
C ILE A 329 -4.01 23.04 -8.92
N MET A 330 -4.43 24.02 -9.72
CA MET A 330 -5.60 23.88 -10.58
C MET A 330 -5.36 22.88 -11.71
N ASP A 331 -4.13 22.78 -12.22
CA ASP A 331 -3.76 21.78 -13.21
C ASP A 331 -3.64 20.38 -12.59
N ILE A 332 -3.16 20.29 -11.34
CA ILE A 332 -3.16 19.03 -10.57
C ILE A 332 -4.59 18.50 -10.41
N LEU A 333 -5.56 19.38 -10.09
CA LEU A 333 -6.96 19.00 -9.94
C LEU A 333 -7.61 18.53 -11.25
N ARG A 334 -7.08 18.91 -12.42
CA ARG A 334 -7.59 18.37 -13.70
C ARG A 334 -7.39 16.87 -13.81
N ILE A 335 -6.40 16.29 -13.12
CA ILE A 335 -6.14 14.85 -13.08
C ILE A 335 -7.37 14.08 -12.56
N LEU A 336 -8.16 14.68 -11.66
CA LEU A 336 -9.39 14.06 -11.14
C LEU A 336 -10.42 13.77 -12.24
N ASN A 337 -10.48 14.58 -13.30
CA ASN A 337 -11.41 14.35 -14.41
C ASN A 337 -11.03 13.15 -15.27
N VAL A 338 -9.74 12.79 -15.31
CA VAL A 338 -9.20 11.72 -16.19
C VAL A 338 -8.97 10.43 -15.41
N ALA A 339 -8.68 10.52 -14.11
CA ALA A 339 -8.49 9.36 -13.27
C ALA A 339 -9.80 8.57 -13.12
N SER A 340 -9.76 7.27 -13.42
CA SER A 340 -10.85 6.35 -13.08
C SER A 340 -10.66 5.76 -11.68
N ASP A 341 -9.42 5.46 -11.32
CA ASP A 341 -9.05 4.77 -10.09
C ASP A 341 -9.16 5.62 -8.82
N LEU A 342 -9.62 5.01 -7.74
CA LEU A 342 -9.85 5.67 -6.45
C LEU A 342 -8.54 6.04 -5.75
N GLU A 343 -7.50 5.21 -5.86
CA GLU A 343 -6.22 5.46 -5.19
C GLU A 343 -5.52 6.69 -5.80
N VAL A 344 -5.52 6.81 -7.13
CA VAL A 344 -5.02 7.99 -7.84
C VAL A 344 -5.78 9.25 -7.39
N LYS A 345 -7.12 9.19 -7.32
CA LYS A 345 -7.96 10.31 -6.84
C LYS A 345 -7.64 10.70 -5.40
N GLN A 346 -7.44 9.71 -4.53
CA GLN A 346 -7.06 9.93 -3.13
C GLN A 346 -5.70 10.60 -2.98
N LYS A 347 -4.68 10.15 -3.71
CA LYS A 347 -3.36 10.80 -3.70
C LYS A 347 -3.44 12.24 -4.20
N VAL A 348 -4.17 12.50 -5.28
CA VAL A 348 -4.36 13.85 -5.83
C VAL A 348 -5.06 14.77 -4.83
N LEU A 349 -6.15 14.32 -4.20
CA LEU A 349 -6.88 15.11 -3.21
C LEU A 349 -6.05 15.39 -1.95
N ASN A 350 -5.27 14.41 -1.47
CA ASN A 350 -4.35 14.62 -0.35
C ASN A 350 -3.26 15.64 -0.69
N LEU A 351 -2.66 15.56 -1.88
CA LEU A 351 -1.68 16.53 -2.36
C LEU A 351 -2.29 17.93 -2.46
N ALA A 352 -3.51 18.06 -2.98
CA ALA A 352 -4.21 19.34 -3.08
C ALA A 352 -4.56 19.93 -1.69
N LEU A 353 -4.99 19.12 -0.73
CA LEU A 353 -5.27 19.56 0.65
C LEU A 353 -4.05 20.11 1.39
N ASP A 354 -2.87 19.63 1.03
CA ASP A 354 -1.60 20.11 1.57
C ASP A 354 -1.15 21.43 0.92
N LEU A 355 -1.44 21.62 -0.37
CA LEU A 355 -1.04 22.80 -1.14
C LEU A 355 -2.04 23.96 -1.10
N ILE A 356 -3.16 23.84 -0.37
CA ILE A 356 -4.23 24.83 -0.41
C ILE A 356 -3.85 26.16 0.27
N THR A 357 -4.08 27.27 -0.43
CA THR A 357 -3.93 28.64 0.08
C THR A 357 -5.25 29.40 -0.02
N LEU A 358 -5.39 30.52 0.73
CA LEU A 358 -6.58 31.36 0.71
C LEU A 358 -6.97 31.81 -0.72
N ARG A 359 -5.97 32.03 -1.60
CA ARG A 359 -6.20 32.51 -2.98
C ARG A 359 -6.88 31.48 -3.87
N ASN A 360 -6.55 30.20 -3.70
CA ASN A 360 -7.01 29.13 -4.59
C ASN A 360 -8.17 28.33 -3.97
N ALA A 361 -8.51 28.59 -2.71
CA ALA A 361 -9.50 27.83 -1.96
C ALA A 361 -10.91 27.92 -2.59
N GLU A 362 -11.31 29.12 -3.05
CA GLU A 362 -12.62 29.31 -3.69
C GLU A 362 -12.74 28.53 -5.00
N GLU A 363 -11.74 28.62 -5.87
CA GLU A 363 -11.74 27.89 -7.15
C GLU A 363 -11.71 26.37 -6.94
N MET A 364 -10.97 25.89 -5.94
CA MET A 364 -10.91 24.47 -5.59
C MET A 364 -12.28 23.96 -5.11
N VAL A 365 -12.97 24.70 -4.25
CA VAL A 365 -14.31 24.33 -3.78
C VAL A 365 -15.31 24.28 -4.93
N HIS A 366 -15.26 25.25 -5.85
CA HIS A 366 -16.12 25.25 -7.03
C HIS A 366 -15.88 24.03 -7.93
N LEU A 367 -14.62 23.60 -8.11
CA LEU A 367 -14.30 22.39 -8.87
C LEU A 367 -14.77 21.12 -8.16
N LEU A 368 -14.58 21.02 -6.83
CA LEU A 368 -15.07 19.89 -6.03
C LEU A 368 -16.60 19.80 -6.04
N LYS A 369 -17.30 20.94 -5.98
CA LYS A 369 -18.77 21.01 -6.14
C LYS A 369 -19.21 20.47 -7.49
N LYS A 370 -18.51 20.81 -8.57
CA LYS A 370 -18.78 20.27 -9.92
C LYS A 370 -18.57 18.76 -9.98
N GLU A 371 -17.52 18.24 -9.34
CA GLU A 371 -17.26 16.80 -9.23
C GLU A 371 -18.37 16.08 -8.45
N ILE A 372 -18.84 16.65 -7.34
CA ILE A 372 -19.97 16.10 -6.58
C ILE A 372 -21.23 16.01 -7.45
N ASN A 373 -21.55 17.06 -8.19
CA ASN A 373 -22.72 17.05 -9.08
C ASN A 373 -22.59 16.00 -10.19
N LYS A 374 -21.38 15.72 -10.69
CA LYS A 374 -21.15 14.60 -11.62
C LYS A 374 -21.44 13.25 -10.97
N THR A 375 -20.95 13.02 -9.75
CA THR A 375 -21.21 11.76 -9.03
C THR A 375 -22.68 11.54 -8.67
N GLN A 376 -23.48 12.60 -8.59
CA GLN A 376 -24.94 12.50 -8.46
C GLN A 376 -25.60 12.09 -9.78
N ASN A 377 -25.13 12.60 -10.93
CA ASN A 377 -25.69 12.26 -12.24
C ASN A 377 -25.28 10.86 -12.73
N GLU A 378 -24.11 10.37 -12.31
CA GLU A 378 -23.61 9.03 -12.65
C GLU A 378 -24.29 7.90 -11.83
N SER A 379 -25.18 8.23 -10.89
CA SER A 379 -25.72 7.31 -9.88
C SER A 379 -26.77 6.31 -10.37
N ILE A 380 -26.87 6.04 -11.68
CA ILE A 380 -27.82 5.05 -12.22
C ILE A 380 -27.27 3.61 -12.08
N LEU A 381 -25.97 3.45 -11.81
CA LEU A 381 -25.34 2.16 -11.50
C LEU A 381 -24.54 2.29 -10.20
N SER A 382 -25.05 1.68 -9.13
CA SER A 382 -24.45 1.66 -7.80
C SER A 382 -23.10 0.93 -7.79
N ASN A 383 -22.02 1.65 -8.08
CA ASN A 383 -20.66 1.20 -7.79
C ASN A 383 -20.26 1.68 -6.40
N ASP A 384 -19.90 0.76 -5.49
CA ASP A 384 -19.37 1.08 -4.15
C ASP A 384 -18.20 2.07 -4.21
N GLU A 385 -17.41 2.01 -5.28
CA GLU A 385 -16.30 2.93 -5.55
C GLU A 385 -16.75 4.40 -5.74
N THR A 386 -17.92 4.64 -6.35
CA THR A 386 -18.47 5.99 -6.50
C THR A 386 -18.93 6.54 -5.14
N CYS A 387 -19.50 5.69 -4.28
CA CYS A 387 -19.85 6.08 -2.90
C CYS A 387 -18.58 6.44 -2.10
N LYS A 388 -17.53 5.61 -2.16
CA LYS A 388 -16.24 5.92 -1.51
C LYS A 388 -15.61 7.20 -2.06
N TYR A 389 -15.68 7.45 -3.37
CA TYR A 389 -15.20 8.70 -3.95
C TYR A 389 -15.98 9.92 -3.44
N ARG A 390 -17.32 9.83 -3.34
CA ARG A 390 -18.14 10.89 -2.72
C ARG A 390 -17.75 11.16 -1.27
N GLN A 391 -17.54 10.12 -0.47
CA GLN A 391 -17.09 10.26 0.92
C GLN A 391 -15.74 10.99 1.00
N LEU A 392 -14.82 10.69 0.09
CA LEU A 392 -13.52 11.34 0.00
C LEU A 392 -13.64 12.83 -0.42
N LEU A 393 -14.49 13.15 -1.40
CA LEU A 393 -14.78 14.53 -1.80
C LEU A 393 -15.39 15.34 -0.64
N VAL A 394 -16.37 14.78 0.07
CA VAL A 394 -16.97 15.44 1.23
C VAL A 394 -15.97 15.60 2.38
N GLY A 395 -15.12 14.60 2.64
CA GLY A 395 -14.06 14.69 3.64
C GLY A 395 -12.99 15.75 3.31
N THR A 396 -12.66 15.92 2.04
CA THR A 396 -11.73 16.96 1.59
C THR A 396 -12.36 18.35 1.70
N LEU A 397 -13.61 18.53 1.26
CA LEU A 397 -14.37 19.77 1.46
C LEU A 397 -14.50 20.14 2.94
N HIS A 398 -14.77 19.16 3.81
CA HIS A 398 -14.80 19.36 5.27
C HIS A 398 -13.50 19.99 5.77
N SER A 399 -12.37 19.42 5.35
CA SER A 399 -11.04 19.91 5.73
C SER A 399 -10.75 21.32 5.20
N ILE A 400 -11.24 21.67 4.01
CA ILE A 400 -11.06 22.99 3.40
C ILE A 400 -11.89 24.04 4.13
N CYS A 401 -13.19 23.79 4.35
CA CYS A 401 -14.09 24.76 4.97
C CYS A 401 -13.73 25.02 6.44
N LEU A 402 -13.12 24.04 7.13
CA LEU A 402 -12.60 24.25 8.48
C LEU A 402 -11.34 25.13 8.51
N LYS A 403 -10.53 25.13 7.46
CA LYS A 403 -9.36 26.02 7.33
C LYS A 403 -9.77 27.41 6.85
N TYR A 404 -10.73 27.49 5.92
CA TYR A 404 -11.19 28.73 5.28
C TYR A 404 -12.72 28.83 5.35
N PRO A 405 -13.28 29.38 6.45
CA PRO A 405 -14.72 29.49 6.66
C PRO A 405 -15.48 30.30 5.61
N ASP A 406 -14.88 31.38 5.13
CA ASP A 406 -15.55 32.37 4.27
C ASP A 406 -15.96 31.80 2.91
N VAL A 407 -15.23 30.79 2.42
CA VAL A 407 -15.48 30.11 1.13
C VAL A 407 -16.83 29.40 1.08
N LEU A 408 -17.34 28.98 2.25
CA LEU A 408 -18.61 28.27 2.33
C LEU A 408 -19.81 29.16 1.96
N VAL A 409 -19.70 30.46 2.20
CA VAL A 409 -20.78 31.43 1.99
C VAL A 409 -20.85 31.87 0.53
N SER A 410 -19.71 31.97 -0.15
CA SER A 410 -19.63 32.52 -1.51
C SER A 410 -20.15 31.59 -2.59
N ASP A 411 -19.98 30.25 -2.45
CA ASP A 411 -20.28 29.29 -3.54
C ASP A 411 -21.58 28.47 -3.36
N GLN A 412 -22.50 28.84 -2.46
CA GLN A 412 -23.74 28.07 -2.20
C GLN A 412 -23.51 26.55 -1.93
N LEU A 413 -22.31 26.17 -1.47
CA LEU A 413 -21.90 24.78 -1.29
C LEU A 413 -22.83 24.02 -0.33
N ILE A 414 -23.36 24.72 0.66
CA ILE A 414 -24.30 24.17 1.65
C ILE A 414 -25.50 23.53 0.95
N THR A 415 -26.07 24.16 -0.08
CA THR A 415 -27.25 23.60 -0.76
C THR A 415 -26.91 22.23 -1.39
N VAL A 416 -25.79 22.13 -2.10
CA VAL A 416 -25.34 20.87 -2.72
C VAL A 416 -25.04 19.80 -1.67
N LEU A 417 -24.37 20.16 -0.57
CA LEU A 417 -24.11 19.22 0.53
C LEU A 417 -25.40 18.74 1.19
N PHE A 418 -26.40 19.60 1.34
CA PHE A 418 -27.68 19.24 1.96
C PHE A 418 -28.57 18.42 1.01
N GLU A 419 -28.48 18.62 -0.30
CA GLU A 419 -29.13 17.74 -1.30
C GLU A 419 -28.61 16.30 -1.19
N LEU A 420 -27.33 16.09 -0.84
CA LEU A 420 -26.76 14.75 -0.61
C LEU A 420 -27.33 14.05 0.63
N LEU A 421 -27.99 14.75 1.56
CA LEU A 421 -28.63 14.11 2.73
C LEU A 421 -29.82 13.22 2.34
N SER A 422 -30.40 13.47 1.18
CA SER A 422 -31.53 12.71 0.62
C SER A 422 -31.08 11.48 -0.17
N ALA A 423 -29.77 11.35 -0.44
CA ALA A 423 -29.21 10.20 -1.14
C ALA A 423 -29.20 8.94 -0.24
N GLU A 424 -29.18 7.75 -0.85
CA GLU A 424 -29.22 6.47 -0.14
C GLU A 424 -27.94 6.16 0.68
N ASP A 425 -26.85 6.92 0.47
CA ASP A 425 -25.58 6.70 1.17
C ASP A 425 -25.59 7.29 2.59
N GLU A 426 -25.89 6.43 3.58
CA GLU A 426 -25.94 6.81 4.99
C GLU A 426 -24.62 7.36 5.54
N VAL A 427 -23.46 6.90 5.03
CA VAL A 427 -22.14 7.26 5.56
C VAL A 427 -21.81 8.69 5.18
N THR A 428 -22.01 9.04 3.90
CA THR A 428 -21.80 10.42 3.42
C THR A 428 -22.72 11.40 4.15
N ALA A 429 -23.98 11.05 4.37
CA ALA A 429 -24.92 11.90 5.10
C ALA A 429 -24.49 12.13 6.56
N GLN A 430 -23.95 11.11 7.24
CA GLN A 430 -23.38 11.27 8.59
C GLN A 430 -22.15 12.18 8.62
N MET A 431 -21.29 12.11 7.59
CA MET A 431 -20.15 13.03 7.46
C MET A 431 -20.61 14.49 7.32
N ILE A 432 -21.68 14.76 6.57
CA ILE A 432 -22.25 16.11 6.41
C ILE A 432 -22.84 16.64 7.73
N ILE A 433 -23.43 15.77 8.56
CA ILE A 433 -23.91 16.14 9.90
C ILE A 433 -22.72 16.46 10.82
N ALA A 434 -21.68 15.62 10.81
CA ALA A 434 -20.47 15.86 11.59
C ALA A 434 -19.77 17.17 11.16
N PHE A 435 -19.74 17.43 9.85
CA PHE A 435 -19.32 18.68 9.25
C PHE A 435 -20.09 19.87 9.81
N SER A 436 -21.42 19.82 9.73
CA SER A 436 -22.30 20.91 10.18
C SER A 436 -22.10 21.20 11.66
N ARG A 437 -21.96 20.15 12.48
CA ARG A 437 -21.68 20.26 13.92
C ARG A 437 -20.35 20.96 14.22
N GLU A 438 -19.28 20.56 13.55
CA GLU A 438 -17.95 21.15 13.77
C GLU A 438 -17.88 22.59 13.24
N PHE A 439 -18.50 22.85 12.09
CA PHE A 439 -18.50 24.15 11.44
C PHE A 439 -19.28 25.21 12.24
N ILE A 440 -20.50 24.89 12.71
CA ILE A 440 -21.30 25.83 13.52
C ILE A 440 -20.56 26.21 14.80
N THR A 441 -19.86 25.24 15.42
CA THR A 441 -19.14 25.47 16.68
C THR A 441 -17.95 26.42 16.50
N LYS A 442 -17.25 26.33 15.36
CA LYS A 442 -16.11 27.21 15.05
C LYS A 442 -16.54 28.58 14.51
N ASN A 443 -17.61 28.62 13.72
CA ASN A 443 -18.06 29.81 12.99
C ASN A 443 -19.52 30.16 13.34
N PRO A 444 -19.76 30.80 14.49
CA PRO A 444 -21.13 31.09 14.95
C PRO A 444 -21.89 32.05 14.03
N GLN A 445 -21.20 32.83 13.18
CA GLN A 445 -21.81 33.81 12.28
C GLN A 445 -22.67 33.19 11.17
N HIS A 446 -22.35 31.96 10.72
CA HIS A 446 -23.06 31.29 9.61
C HIS A 446 -24.10 30.28 10.08
N LYS A 447 -24.34 30.22 11.39
CA LYS A 447 -25.24 29.27 12.04
C LYS A 447 -26.69 29.36 11.56
N SER A 448 -27.24 30.57 11.46
CA SER A 448 -28.63 30.80 11.06
C SER A 448 -28.91 30.23 9.65
N LEU A 449 -27.97 30.42 8.72
CA LEU A 449 -28.03 29.87 7.36
C LEU A 449 -28.11 28.34 7.35
N ILE A 450 -27.28 27.67 8.16
CA ILE A 450 -27.26 26.20 8.22
C ILE A 450 -28.55 25.67 8.84
N ILE A 451 -29.09 26.33 9.87
CA ILE A 451 -30.37 25.94 10.49
C ILE A 451 -31.52 26.04 9.48
N THR A 452 -31.61 27.13 8.72
CA THR A 452 -32.63 27.27 7.66
C THR A 452 -32.51 26.15 6.62
N LYS A 453 -31.30 25.80 6.19
CA LYS A 453 -31.09 24.68 5.26
C LYS A 453 -31.40 23.31 5.87
N ILE A 454 -31.14 23.10 7.15
CA ILE A 454 -31.58 21.89 7.87
C ILE A 454 -33.11 21.78 7.81
N LEU A 455 -33.83 22.89 8.08
CA LEU A 455 -35.31 22.91 8.07
C LEU A 455 -35.88 22.61 6.68
N GLU A 456 -35.28 23.15 5.62
CA GLU A 456 -35.65 22.85 4.22
C GLU A 456 -35.45 21.36 3.89
N ALA A 457 -34.29 20.78 4.26
CA ALA A 457 -33.95 19.41 3.93
C ALA A 457 -34.67 18.36 4.82
N PHE A 458 -35.14 18.75 6.01
CA PHE A 458 -35.63 17.83 7.05
C PHE A 458 -36.72 16.85 6.55
N GLN A 459 -37.64 17.31 5.71
CA GLN A 459 -38.75 16.48 5.21
C GLN A 459 -38.32 15.46 4.14
N SER A 460 -37.20 15.71 3.46
CA SER A 460 -36.73 14.91 2.32
C SER A 460 -35.87 13.71 2.73
N VAL A 461 -35.32 13.73 3.95
CA VAL A 461 -34.47 12.67 4.48
C VAL A 461 -35.29 11.40 4.71
N ARG A 462 -34.67 10.22 4.51
CA ARG A 462 -35.31 8.90 4.74
C ARG A 462 -34.54 7.96 5.66
N SER A 463 -33.32 8.28 6.08
CA SER A 463 -32.57 7.50 7.08
C SER A 463 -32.79 7.99 8.51
N VAL A 464 -32.92 7.05 9.45
CA VAL A 464 -33.16 7.34 10.89
C VAL A 464 -31.94 7.96 11.55
N LYS A 465 -30.73 7.45 11.24
CA LYS A 465 -29.47 7.94 11.81
C LYS A 465 -29.22 9.40 11.44
N VAL A 466 -29.58 9.78 10.21
CA VAL A 466 -29.44 11.14 9.69
C VAL A 466 -30.44 12.07 10.38
N HIS A 467 -31.72 11.70 10.43
CA HIS A 467 -32.73 12.49 11.16
C HIS A 467 -32.37 12.70 12.63
N ARG A 468 -31.84 11.67 13.30
CA ARG A 468 -31.38 11.78 14.68
C ARG A 468 -30.32 12.87 14.83
N GLY A 469 -29.36 12.94 13.91
CA GLY A 469 -28.34 13.98 13.89
C GLY A 469 -28.93 15.38 13.64
N LEU A 470 -29.88 15.50 12.70
CA LEU A 470 -30.56 16.76 12.41
C LEU A 470 -31.40 17.26 13.60
N ILE A 471 -32.16 16.37 14.24
CA ILE A 471 -32.96 16.69 15.44
C ILE A 471 -32.05 17.20 16.57
N TRP A 472 -30.89 16.57 16.76
CA TRP A 472 -29.92 17.00 17.76
C TRP A 472 -29.34 18.39 17.41
N LEU A 473 -28.98 18.64 16.14
CA LEU A 473 -28.48 19.94 15.69
C LEU A 473 -29.51 21.06 15.92
N LEU A 474 -30.78 20.83 15.58
CA LEU A 474 -31.87 21.77 15.82
C LEU A 474 -32.05 22.07 17.31
N GLY A 475 -32.06 21.05 18.16
CA GLY A 475 -32.21 21.23 19.61
C GLY A 475 -31.05 21.99 20.25
N GLU A 476 -29.82 21.78 19.78
CA GLU A 476 -28.63 22.41 20.34
C GLU A 476 -28.42 23.84 19.81
N PHE A 477 -28.61 24.06 18.52
CA PHE A 477 -28.25 25.30 17.85
C PHE A 477 -29.42 26.27 17.62
N CYS A 478 -30.70 25.90 17.71
CA CYS A 478 -31.74 26.93 17.78
C CYS A 478 -31.50 27.78 19.05
N GLU A 479 -31.40 29.10 18.92
CA GLU A 479 -31.00 30.02 19.99
C GLU A 479 -32.18 30.87 20.47
N GLU A 480 -32.03 31.45 21.66
CA GLU A 480 -33.06 32.27 22.29
C GLU A 480 -33.28 33.61 21.57
N SER A 481 -32.32 34.03 20.75
CA SER A 481 -32.39 35.26 19.95
C SER A 481 -33.48 35.22 18.88
N ASP A 482 -33.81 34.04 18.34
CA ASP A 482 -34.68 33.87 17.18
C ASP A 482 -35.89 32.95 17.48
N PRO A 483 -36.92 33.46 18.18
CA PRO A 483 -38.08 32.66 18.56
C PRO A 483 -38.93 32.17 17.37
N SER A 484 -38.82 32.82 16.21
CA SER A 484 -39.47 32.39 14.96
C SER A 484 -38.90 31.05 14.46
N GLN A 485 -37.58 30.87 14.50
CA GLN A 485 -36.93 29.62 14.08
C GLN A 485 -37.31 28.43 14.97
N ILE A 486 -37.52 28.67 16.27
CA ILE A 486 -37.98 27.64 17.21
C ILE A 486 -39.41 27.17 16.86
N GLN A 487 -40.30 28.10 16.50
CA GLN A 487 -41.66 27.76 16.08
C GLN A 487 -41.71 27.07 14.73
N GLU A 488 -40.86 27.48 13.79
CA GLU A 488 -40.72 26.82 12.48
C GLU A 488 -40.21 25.38 12.64
N THR A 489 -39.19 25.18 13.49
CA THR A 489 -38.68 23.84 13.86
C THR A 489 -39.80 22.94 14.38
N MET A 490 -40.64 23.47 15.28
CA MET A 490 -41.77 22.72 15.82
C MET A 490 -42.80 22.35 14.75
N THR A 491 -43.08 23.28 13.83
CA THR A 491 -44.00 23.06 12.70
C THR A 491 -43.48 21.97 11.76
N VAL A 492 -42.19 21.99 11.45
CA VAL A 492 -41.54 20.96 10.61
C VAL A 492 -41.58 19.59 11.28
N ILE A 493 -41.26 19.50 12.58
CA ILE A 493 -41.36 18.25 13.36
C ILE A 493 -42.79 17.72 13.33
N ARG A 494 -43.80 18.58 13.50
CA ARG A 494 -45.21 18.21 13.45
C ARG A 494 -45.61 17.69 12.08
N ASN A 495 -45.21 18.36 11.00
CA ASN A 495 -45.47 17.92 9.63
C ASN A 495 -44.85 16.53 9.35
N CYS A 496 -43.67 16.25 9.90
CA CYS A 496 -43.00 14.95 9.76
C CYS A 496 -43.58 13.84 10.66
N LEU A 497 -44.36 14.16 11.69
CA LEU A 497 -45.12 13.20 12.51
C LEU A 497 -46.55 12.97 11.98
N GLY A 498 -47.12 13.96 11.30
CA GLY A 498 -48.50 13.96 10.82
C GLY A 498 -49.50 14.29 11.93
N GLU A 499 -50.71 13.75 11.84
CA GLU A 499 -51.77 13.99 12.83
C GLU A 499 -51.48 13.28 14.16
N ILE A 500 -51.65 14.02 15.25
CA ILE A 500 -51.42 13.61 16.65
C ILE A 500 -52.73 13.78 17.42
N PRO A 501 -53.18 12.82 18.26
CA PRO A 501 -52.50 11.61 18.73
C PRO A 501 -52.31 10.52 17.66
N ILE A 502 -51.11 9.92 17.61
CA ILE A 502 -50.70 9.00 16.54
C ILE A 502 -51.55 7.73 16.53
N VAL A 503 -51.82 7.15 17.70
CA VAL A 503 -52.56 5.88 17.82
C VAL A 503 -54.01 6.05 17.38
N ASP A 504 -54.69 7.12 17.81
CA ASP A 504 -56.08 7.38 17.43
C ASP A 504 -56.22 7.65 15.93
N SER A 505 -55.23 8.32 15.34
CA SER A 505 -55.16 8.57 13.89
C SER A 505 -54.90 7.28 13.10
N GLU A 506 -54.06 6.37 13.60
CA GLU A 506 -53.88 5.05 12.97
C GLU A 506 -55.09 4.14 13.14
N LEU A 507 -55.73 4.13 14.30
CA LEU A 507 -56.97 3.36 14.53
C LEU A 507 -58.08 3.84 13.62
N LYS A 508 -58.27 5.16 13.47
CA LYS A 508 -59.23 5.72 12.49
C LYS A 508 -58.90 5.33 11.06
N LYS A 509 -57.63 5.35 10.66
CA LYS A 509 -57.23 4.92 9.30
C LYS A 509 -57.42 3.41 9.08
N LEU A 510 -57.26 2.60 10.12
CA LEU A 510 -57.56 1.16 10.07
C LEU A 510 -59.07 0.92 9.98
N GLU A 511 -59.88 1.69 10.71
CA GLU A 511 -61.36 1.65 10.65
C GLU A 511 -61.91 2.13 9.29
N GLU A 512 -61.40 3.25 8.76
CA GLU A 512 -61.75 3.77 7.42
C GLU A 512 -61.24 2.86 6.29
N GLY A 513 -60.15 2.13 6.51
CA GLY A 513 -59.64 1.10 5.59
C GLY A 513 -60.56 -0.12 5.51
N GLN A 514 -61.14 -0.53 6.64
CA GLN A 514 -62.10 -1.63 6.72
C GLN A 514 -63.46 -1.27 6.10
N GLU A 515 -63.96 -0.04 6.28
CA GLU A 515 -65.20 0.41 5.62
C GLU A 515 -65.10 0.47 4.08
N ASN A 516 -63.90 0.74 3.55
CA ASN A 516 -63.66 0.69 2.10
C ASN A 516 -63.52 -0.74 1.55
N GLU A 517 -63.07 -1.71 2.35
CA GLU A 517 -63.05 -3.12 1.95
C GLU A 517 -64.47 -3.71 1.89
N ASP A 518 -65.37 -3.33 2.80
CA ASP A 518 -66.76 -3.82 2.80
C ASP A 518 -67.62 -3.25 1.65
N GLN A 519 -67.23 -2.12 1.03
CA GLN A 519 -67.90 -1.59 -0.18
C GLN A 519 -67.39 -2.19 -1.50
N LEU A 520 -66.26 -2.91 -1.51
CA LEU A 520 -65.65 -3.50 -2.72
C LEU A 520 -65.99 -4.98 -2.95
N ILE A 521 -66.81 -5.60 -2.10
CA ILE A 521 -67.19 -7.04 -2.20
C ILE A 521 -68.32 -7.30 -3.22
N THR A 522 -68.95 -6.27 -3.82
CA THR A 522 -70.05 -6.44 -4.79
C THR A 522 -69.65 -6.21 -6.26
N GLY A 523 -68.47 -6.67 -6.69
CA GLY A 523 -68.09 -6.51 -8.10
C GLY A 523 -66.82 -7.18 -8.57
N PHE A 524 -66.70 -8.51 -8.46
CA PHE A 524 -65.71 -9.26 -9.26
C PHE A 524 -66.39 -10.40 -10.02
N THR A 525 -66.67 -10.16 -11.31
CA THR A 525 -67.01 -11.20 -12.28
C THR A 525 -65.75 -11.98 -12.66
N ALA A 526 -65.76 -13.29 -12.43
CA ALA A 526 -64.71 -14.19 -12.89
C ALA A 526 -64.56 -14.13 -14.42
N LEU A 527 -63.39 -13.75 -14.91
CA LEU A 527 -63.07 -13.74 -16.34
C LEU A 527 -63.04 -15.19 -16.86
N LYS A 528 -63.93 -15.51 -17.81
CA LYS A 528 -63.90 -16.76 -18.58
C LYS A 528 -62.97 -16.58 -19.77
N LEU A 529 -61.92 -17.40 -19.88
CA LEU A 529 -61.08 -17.44 -21.07
C LEU A 529 -61.60 -18.54 -22.01
N VAL A 530 -61.76 -18.22 -23.30
CA VAL A 530 -62.08 -19.19 -24.36
C VAL A 530 -60.77 -19.69 -24.95
N THR A 531 -60.56 -20.99 -24.91
CA THR A 531 -59.41 -21.61 -25.58
C THR A 531 -59.67 -21.71 -27.09
N ALA A 532 -58.63 -21.90 -27.90
CA ALA A 532 -58.73 -21.85 -29.37
C ALA A 532 -59.67 -22.90 -30.01
N ASP A 533 -60.23 -23.84 -29.24
CA ASP A 533 -61.26 -24.79 -29.68
C ASP A 533 -62.72 -24.34 -29.41
N GLY A 534 -62.92 -23.21 -28.73
CA GLY A 534 -64.24 -22.66 -28.41
C GLY A 534 -64.80 -23.03 -27.03
N SER A 535 -64.09 -23.80 -26.22
CA SER A 535 -64.53 -24.16 -24.85
C SER A 535 -64.08 -23.14 -23.80
N TYR A 536 -65.01 -22.74 -22.91
CA TYR A 536 -64.80 -21.77 -21.82
C TYR A 536 -64.22 -22.44 -20.56
N ALA A 537 -63.08 -21.95 -20.04
CA ALA A 537 -62.49 -22.42 -18.78
C ALA A 537 -62.50 -21.31 -17.70
N THR A 538 -62.84 -21.69 -16.45
CA THR A 538 -62.79 -20.84 -15.26
C THR A 538 -61.68 -21.31 -14.32
N GLN A 539 -60.69 -20.46 -14.02
CA GLN A 539 -59.68 -20.76 -13.00
C GLN A 539 -60.14 -20.26 -11.62
N SER A 540 -60.15 -21.14 -10.63
CA SER A 540 -60.25 -20.78 -9.21
C SER A 540 -58.86 -20.47 -8.67
N ALA A 541 -58.55 -19.20 -8.41
CA ALA A 541 -57.27 -18.80 -7.82
C ALA A 541 -57.29 -18.97 -6.29
N LEU A 542 -56.45 -19.87 -5.79
CA LEU A 542 -56.10 -20.03 -4.38
C LEU A 542 -55.38 -18.75 -3.90
N SER A 543 -55.89 -18.09 -2.86
CA SER A 543 -55.37 -16.85 -2.31
C SER A 543 -54.04 -17.07 -1.58
N VAL A 544 -52.92 -16.92 -2.30
CA VAL A 544 -51.67 -16.47 -1.67
C VAL A 544 -51.86 -14.98 -1.39
N ALA A 545 -51.84 -14.59 -0.11
CA ALA A 545 -51.83 -13.20 0.32
C ALA A 545 -50.61 -12.50 -0.29
N SER A 546 -50.80 -11.87 -1.44
CA SER A 546 -49.87 -10.88 -1.95
C SER A 546 -49.99 -9.68 -1.04
N THR A 547 -48.94 -9.41 -0.27
CA THR A 547 -48.70 -8.14 0.40
C THR A 547 -48.71 -7.05 -0.66
N LYS A 548 -49.89 -6.49 -0.93
CA LYS A 548 -50.00 -5.22 -1.64
C LYS A 548 -49.23 -4.20 -0.79
N THR A 549 -48.08 -3.80 -1.29
CA THR A 549 -47.36 -2.60 -0.84
C THR A 549 -48.33 -1.43 -0.97
N SER A 550 -49.00 -1.08 0.13
CA SER A 550 -49.63 0.22 0.26
C SER A 550 -48.55 1.28 0.04
N ASP A 551 -48.89 2.29 -0.75
CA ASP A 551 -48.00 3.39 -1.13
C ASP A 551 -47.22 3.95 0.08
N LYS A 552 -45.94 3.54 0.21
CA LYS A 552 -44.99 4.07 1.22
C LYS A 552 -44.75 5.58 1.11
N SER A 553 -45.34 6.25 0.12
CA SER A 553 -45.17 7.68 -0.18
C SER A 553 -46.07 8.62 0.63
N LYS A 554 -47.08 8.12 1.36
CA LYS A 554 -48.02 8.98 2.13
C LYS A 554 -47.79 9.02 3.64
N ILE A 555 -46.93 8.17 4.20
CA ILE A 555 -46.65 8.17 5.65
C ILE A 555 -45.44 9.09 5.92
N PRO A 556 -45.58 10.12 6.76
CA PRO A 556 -44.47 10.99 7.15
C PRO A 556 -43.28 10.20 7.74
N PRO A 557 -42.03 10.63 7.51
CA PRO A 557 -40.83 9.83 7.80
C PRO A 557 -40.69 9.50 9.28
N LEU A 558 -40.85 10.46 10.20
CA LEU A 558 -40.76 10.21 11.64
C LEU A 558 -41.84 9.25 12.13
N ARG A 559 -43.05 9.35 11.57
CA ARG A 559 -44.15 8.44 11.88
C ARG A 559 -43.80 7.01 11.43
N SER A 560 -43.20 6.87 10.25
CA SER A 560 -42.80 5.56 9.73
C SER A 560 -41.75 4.88 10.63
N TYR A 561 -40.79 5.61 11.19
CA TYR A 561 -39.76 5.04 12.07
C TYR A 561 -40.33 4.55 13.39
N LEU A 562 -41.24 5.32 13.99
CA LEU A 562 -41.92 4.95 15.23
C LEU A 562 -42.79 3.70 15.04
N LEU A 563 -43.51 3.61 13.90
CA LEU A 563 -44.30 2.42 13.56
C LEU A 563 -43.44 1.20 13.23
N ASN A 564 -42.22 1.41 12.72
CA ASN A 564 -41.25 0.34 12.47
C ASN A 564 -40.50 -0.11 13.74
N GLY A 565 -40.73 0.53 14.90
CA GLY A 565 -40.13 0.14 16.17
C GLY A 565 -38.80 0.79 16.53
N GLU A 566 -38.34 1.79 15.77
CA GLU A 566 -37.11 2.52 16.09
C GLU A 566 -37.36 3.63 17.11
N TYR A 567 -37.57 3.27 18.38
CA TYR A 567 -37.92 4.23 19.44
C TYR A 567 -36.77 5.14 19.89
N PHE A 568 -35.52 4.84 19.52
CA PHE A 568 -34.36 5.69 19.84
C PHE A 568 -34.46 7.09 19.21
N ILE A 569 -35.17 7.26 18.10
CA ILE A 569 -35.42 8.60 17.56
C ILE A 569 -36.35 9.41 18.48
N GLY A 570 -37.25 8.73 19.20
CA GLY A 570 -38.14 9.33 20.19
C GLY A 570 -37.37 9.93 21.38
N THR A 571 -36.29 9.28 21.84
CA THR A 571 -35.44 9.84 22.91
C THR A 571 -34.65 11.06 22.44
N ALA A 572 -34.14 11.04 21.20
CA ALA A 572 -33.47 12.19 20.60
C ALA A 572 -34.44 13.38 20.43
N LEU A 573 -35.67 13.10 19.99
CA LEU A 573 -36.73 14.10 19.86
C LEU A 573 -37.14 14.66 21.22
N ALA A 574 -37.24 13.84 22.27
CA ALA A 574 -37.56 14.28 23.62
C ALA A 574 -36.52 15.27 24.17
N ASN A 575 -35.24 14.96 24.03
CA ASN A 575 -34.17 15.88 24.41
C ASN A 575 -34.22 17.19 23.62
N CYS A 576 -34.53 17.12 22.32
CA CYS A 576 -34.68 18.31 21.48
C CYS A 576 -35.84 19.20 21.93
N LEU A 577 -37.03 18.62 22.14
CA LEU A 577 -38.23 19.34 22.56
C LEU A 577 -38.05 20.00 23.94
N VAL A 578 -37.40 19.33 24.90
CA VAL A 578 -37.07 19.92 26.20
C VAL A 578 -36.16 21.15 26.03
N LYS A 579 -35.10 21.04 25.22
CA LYS A 579 -34.20 22.18 24.95
C LYS A 579 -34.94 23.33 24.27
N LEU A 580 -35.77 23.05 23.27
CA LEU A 580 -36.55 24.08 22.57
C LEU A 580 -37.54 24.75 23.50
N ALA A 581 -38.23 24.01 24.37
CA ALA A 581 -39.18 24.55 25.34
C ALA A 581 -38.50 25.47 26.38
N LEU A 582 -37.34 25.04 26.91
CA LEU A 582 -36.55 25.86 27.83
C LEU A 582 -36.05 27.15 27.17
N LYS A 583 -35.52 27.06 25.95
CA LYS A 583 -35.04 28.23 25.18
C LYS A 583 -36.17 29.17 24.78
N PHE A 584 -37.32 28.64 24.37
CA PHE A 584 -38.50 29.44 24.04
C PHE A 584 -39.03 30.22 25.25
N LYS A 585 -38.95 29.63 26.45
CA LYS A 585 -39.26 30.32 27.71
C LYS A 585 -38.28 31.45 28.03
N GLN A 586 -36.98 31.30 27.71
CA GLN A 586 -36.00 32.38 27.92
C GLN A 586 -36.12 33.49 26.87
N ALA A 587 -36.42 33.14 25.61
CA ALA A 587 -36.62 34.08 24.50
C ALA A 587 -37.82 35.02 24.72
N LYS A 588 -38.91 34.52 25.32
CA LYS A 588 -40.07 35.33 25.71
C LYS A 588 -39.94 35.77 27.17
N LYS A 589 -39.50 37.01 27.37
CA LYS A 589 -39.28 37.66 28.69
C LYS A 589 -40.50 37.66 29.65
N ASP A 590 -41.69 37.21 29.22
CA ASP A 590 -42.88 37.08 30.07
C ASP A 590 -43.12 35.63 30.54
N PRO A 591 -42.89 35.31 31.83
CA PRO A 591 -43.02 33.95 32.37
C PRO A 591 -44.45 33.40 32.40
N LYS A 592 -45.47 34.21 32.07
CA LYS A 592 -46.90 33.84 32.02
C LYS A 592 -47.52 33.94 30.62
N SER A 593 -46.70 33.98 29.57
CA SER A 593 -47.25 34.04 28.20
C SER A 593 -48.01 32.76 27.87
N THR A 594 -49.27 32.91 27.45
CA THR A 594 -50.13 31.80 26.95
C THR A 594 -49.45 31.00 25.84
N ALA A 595 -48.61 31.66 25.03
CA ALA A 595 -47.84 31.03 23.97
C ALA A 595 -46.77 30.04 24.47
N VAL A 596 -46.14 30.29 25.62
CA VAL A 596 -45.16 29.36 26.21
C VAL A 596 -45.89 28.12 26.73
N ASN A 597 -47.03 28.30 27.40
CA ASN A 597 -47.86 27.18 27.85
C ASN A 597 -48.39 26.35 26.69
N SER A 598 -48.82 27.00 25.60
CA SER A 598 -49.24 26.31 24.38
C SER A 598 -48.10 25.48 23.77
N PHE A 599 -46.90 26.04 23.70
CA PHE A 599 -45.73 25.36 23.15
C PHE A 599 -45.29 24.15 24.02
N VAL A 600 -45.27 24.33 25.34
CA VAL A 600 -44.97 23.24 26.29
C VAL A 600 -46.03 22.14 26.22
N ALA A 601 -47.32 22.51 26.17
CA ALA A 601 -48.40 21.55 26.04
C ALA A 601 -48.31 20.73 24.75
N GLU A 602 -47.92 21.37 23.65
CA GLU A 602 -47.70 20.69 22.37
C GLU A 602 -46.50 19.73 22.44
N CYS A 603 -45.39 20.13 23.07
CA CYS A 603 -44.25 19.24 23.31
C CYS A 603 -44.65 18.02 24.16
N MET A 604 -45.42 18.24 25.24
CA MET A 604 -45.91 17.16 26.09
C MET A 604 -46.84 16.22 25.32
N LEU A 605 -47.71 16.74 24.44
CA LEU A 605 -48.61 15.95 23.61
C LEU A 605 -47.85 15.04 22.62
N ILE A 606 -46.76 15.54 22.03
CA ILE A 606 -45.91 14.74 21.14
C ILE A 606 -45.28 13.58 21.93
N LEU A 607 -44.70 13.86 23.10
CA LEU A 607 -44.02 12.84 23.90
C LEU A 607 -44.98 11.80 24.48
N THR A 608 -46.15 12.20 24.97
CA THR A 608 -47.18 11.25 25.42
C THR A 608 -47.69 10.40 24.27
N SER A 609 -47.82 10.95 23.06
CA SER A 609 -48.20 10.19 21.87
C SER A 609 -47.16 9.14 21.49
N ILE A 610 -45.86 9.46 21.59
CA ILE A 610 -44.77 8.49 21.34
C ILE A 610 -44.80 7.36 22.37
N LEU A 611 -44.99 7.68 23.65
CA LEU A 611 -45.14 6.68 24.71
C LEU A 611 -46.38 5.81 24.51
N HIS A 612 -47.49 6.41 24.05
CA HIS A 612 -48.72 5.69 23.76
C HIS A 612 -48.53 4.72 22.61
N VAL A 613 -47.88 5.14 21.51
CA VAL A 613 -47.51 4.24 20.38
C VAL A 613 -46.63 3.09 20.87
N GLY A 614 -45.60 3.39 21.65
CA GLY A 614 -44.68 2.38 22.19
C GLY A 614 -45.33 1.34 23.09
N ARG A 615 -46.50 1.66 23.68
CA ARG A 615 -47.31 0.73 24.49
C ARG A 615 -48.44 0.06 23.72
N ALA A 616 -48.95 0.71 22.66
CA ALA A 616 -50.17 0.31 21.96
C ALA A 616 -50.02 -0.91 21.04
N LYS A 617 -48.81 -1.48 20.87
CA LYS A 617 -48.56 -2.69 20.05
C LYS A 617 -49.13 -2.60 18.61
N LEU A 618 -49.20 -1.40 18.02
CA LEU A 618 -49.58 -1.26 16.61
C LEU A 618 -48.45 -1.76 15.70
N SER A 619 -48.77 -2.63 14.74
CA SER A 619 -47.83 -3.17 13.76
C SER A 619 -48.31 -2.86 12.34
N THR A 620 -47.46 -2.26 11.52
CA THR A 620 -47.67 -2.12 10.07
C THR A 620 -47.03 -3.26 9.26
N ASN A 621 -46.08 -4.03 9.83
CA ASN A 621 -45.28 -5.02 9.10
C ASN A 621 -45.13 -6.40 9.81
N GLY A 622 -46.03 -6.76 10.73
CA GLY A 622 -46.06 -8.09 11.36
C GLY A 622 -45.03 -8.32 12.48
N THR A 623 -44.24 -7.30 12.83
CA THR A 623 -43.36 -7.30 14.01
C THR A 623 -43.91 -6.33 15.05
N VAL A 624 -44.32 -6.86 16.21
CA VAL A 624 -44.77 -6.05 17.35
C VAL A 624 -43.54 -5.59 18.11
N SER A 625 -43.08 -4.37 17.85
CA SER A 625 -41.96 -3.75 18.57
C SER A 625 -42.48 -2.97 19.78
N VAL A 626 -42.12 -3.42 20.97
CA VAL A 626 -42.39 -2.71 22.24
C VAL A 626 -41.24 -1.72 22.48
N ILE A 627 -41.54 -0.56 23.06
CA ILE A 627 -40.50 0.41 23.46
C ILE A 627 -39.55 -0.22 24.48
N ASN A 628 -38.24 0.00 24.29
CA ASN A 628 -37.23 -0.41 25.27
C ASN A 628 -37.44 0.34 26.59
N GLU A 629 -37.12 -0.30 27.72
CA GLU A 629 -37.25 0.30 29.06
C GLU A 629 -36.40 1.57 29.20
N ASP A 630 -35.14 1.55 28.75
CA ASP A 630 -34.27 2.73 28.74
C ASP A 630 -34.83 3.90 27.92
N ASP A 631 -35.40 3.60 26.74
CA ASP A 631 -36.00 4.61 25.87
C ASP A 631 -37.27 5.20 26.50
N TYR A 632 -38.07 4.36 27.15
CA TYR A 632 -39.26 4.76 27.91
C TYR A 632 -38.89 5.68 29.08
N GLU A 633 -37.92 5.29 29.91
CA GLU A 633 -37.46 6.07 31.05
C GLU A 633 -36.91 7.44 30.62
N ARG A 634 -36.12 7.49 29.54
CA ARG A 634 -35.59 8.75 28.98
C ARG A 634 -36.72 9.70 28.56
N VAL A 635 -37.72 9.21 27.84
CA VAL A 635 -38.86 10.04 27.38
C VAL A 635 -39.73 10.46 28.57
N ALA A 636 -39.96 9.57 29.54
CA ALA A 636 -40.69 9.88 30.77
C ALA A 636 -39.98 10.93 31.63
N MET A 637 -38.65 10.86 31.75
CA MET A 637 -37.83 11.88 32.42
C MET A 637 -37.99 13.24 31.73
N CYS A 638 -37.97 13.28 30.40
CA CYS A 638 -38.19 14.52 29.64
C CYS A 638 -39.59 15.11 29.89
N LEU A 639 -40.63 14.27 29.98
CA LEU A 639 -41.99 14.69 30.32
C LEU A 639 -42.08 15.27 31.74
N MET A 640 -41.39 14.65 32.71
CA MET A 640 -41.28 15.18 34.07
C MET A 640 -40.58 16.53 34.11
N ILE A 641 -39.53 16.73 33.30
CA ILE A 641 -38.86 18.02 33.20
C ILE A 641 -39.83 19.07 32.63
N LEU A 642 -40.56 18.76 31.56
CA LEU A 642 -41.54 19.67 30.93
C LEU A 642 -42.66 20.10 31.89
N SER A 643 -43.18 19.19 32.72
CA SER A 643 -44.25 19.50 33.69
C SER A 643 -43.80 20.49 34.77
N HIS A 644 -42.52 20.45 35.14
CA HIS A 644 -41.90 21.34 36.12
C HIS A 644 -41.32 22.64 35.53
N ILE A 645 -41.47 22.89 34.22
CA ILE A 645 -40.95 24.12 33.58
C ILE A 645 -41.64 25.37 34.14
N ASN A 646 -42.93 25.30 34.43
CA ASN A 646 -43.78 26.45 34.80
C ASN A 646 -44.02 26.61 36.30
N SER A 647 -43.60 25.64 37.13
CA SER A 647 -43.66 25.80 38.58
C SER A 647 -42.50 26.70 39.03
N ASP A 648 -42.76 28.00 39.20
CA ASP A 648 -41.83 28.98 39.78
C ASP A 648 -41.64 28.80 41.31
N SER A 649 -41.68 27.57 41.82
CA SER A 649 -41.33 27.29 43.22
C SER A 649 -39.80 27.25 43.36
N PRO A 650 -39.20 28.09 44.22
CA PRO A 650 -37.74 28.21 44.39
C PRO A 650 -37.07 27.02 45.11
N SER A 651 -37.74 25.85 45.19
CA SER A 651 -37.37 24.73 46.07
C SER A 651 -36.98 23.43 45.36
N SER A 652 -36.73 23.41 44.05
CA SER A 652 -36.07 22.25 43.43
C SER A 652 -34.75 22.68 42.79
N GLU A 653 -33.66 22.52 43.55
CA GLU A 653 -32.29 22.51 43.04
C GLU A 653 -32.20 21.67 41.77
N VAL A 654 -32.99 20.59 41.70
CA VAL A 654 -33.16 19.71 40.53
C VAL A 654 -33.64 20.46 39.27
N SER A 655 -34.60 21.39 39.33
CA SER A 655 -35.08 22.12 38.14
C SER A 655 -34.03 23.12 37.64
N GLN A 656 -33.30 23.77 38.55
CA GLN A 656 -32.21 24.67 38.19
C GLN A 656 -31.01 23.90 37.61
N LEU A 657 -30.66 22.77 38.21
CA LEU A 657 -29.62 21.85 37.71
C LEU A 657 -29.99 21.29 36.34
N MET A 658 -31.23 20.83 36.13
CA MET A 658 -31.66 20.34 34.82
C MET A 658 -31.63 21.46 33.77
N LYS A 659 -31.97 22.70 34.12
CA LYS A 659 -31.82 23.85 33.21
C LYS A 659 -30.35 24.12 32.85
N SER A 660 -29.42 24.08 33.82
CA SER A 660 -27.98 24.27 33.54
C SER A 660 -27.42 23.15 32.66
N VAL A 661 -27.81 21.90 32.93
CA VAL A 661 -27.37 20.71 32.19
C VAL A 661 -27.79 20.80 30.71
N PHE A 662 -29.08 21.04 30.44
CA PHE A 662 -29.62 21.02 29.08
C PHE A 662 -29.21 22.22 28.22
N LEU A 663 -28.89 23.38 28.83
CA LEU A 663 -28.55 24.61 28.09
C LEU A 663 -27.06 24.88 27.98
N HIS A 664 -26.28 24.62 29.04
CA HIS A 664 -24.86 25.01 29.10
C HIS A 664 -23.90 23.82 29.13
N GLU A 665 -24.12 22.83 30.01
CA GLU A 665 -23.14 21.75 30.21
C GLU A 665 -23.02 20.82 29.00
N MET A 666 -24.15 20.48 28.37
CA MET A 666 -24.18 19.71 27.12
C MET A 666 -23.35 20.38 26.00
N ARG A 667 -23.42 21.71 25.88
CA ARG A 667 -22.69 22.48 24.89
C ARG A 667 -21.21 22.58 25.24
N SER A 668 -20.89 22.82 26.51
CA SER A 668 -19.52 22.88 27.01
C SER A 668 -18.78 21.56 26.80
N ALA A 669 -19.44 20.43 27.05
CA ALA A 669 -18.89 19.09 26.79
C ALA A 669 -18.56 18.87 25.31
N LEU A 670 -19.42 19.33 24.39
CA LEU A 670 -19.16 19.27 22.95
C LEU A 670 -17.93 20.09 22.56
N VAL A 671 -17.80 21.33 23.06
CA VAL A 671 -16.65 22.20 22.77
C VAL A 671 -15.36 21.58 23.31
N SER A 672 -15.40 21.00 24.51
CA SER A 672 -14.26 20.28 25.10
C SER A 672 -13.84 19.07 24.23
N MET A 673 -14.79 18.28 23.73
CA MET A 673 -14.51 17.15 22.83
C MET A 673 -13.91 17.57 21.48
N LEU A 674 -14.38 18.68 20.89
CA LEU A 674 -13.87 19.17 19.61
C LEU A 674 -12.48 19.80 19.74
N THR A 675 -12.23 20.52 20.84
CA THR A 675 -10.91 21.13 21.11
C THR A 675 -9.86 20.07 21.43
N SER A 676 -10.20 19.03 22.18
CA SER A 676 -9.27 17.91 22.45
C SER A 676 -8.85 17.18 21.18
N THR A 677 -9.79 16.89 20.28
CA THR A 677 -9.54 16.24 18.99
C THR A 677 -8.59 17.07 18.11
N LYS A 678 -8.65 18.40 18.22
CA LYS A 678 -7.78 19.32 17.46
C LYS A 678 -6.34 19.29 18.00
N GLN A 679 -6.17 19.37 19.32
CA GLN A 679 -4.84 19.32 19.96
C GLN A 679 -4.09 18.04 19.60
N GLU A 680 -4.76 16.88 19.61
CA GLU A 680 -4.15 15.60 19.21
C GLU A 680 -3.63 15.62 17.77
N LYS A 681 -4.37 16.25 16.84
CA LYS A 681 -3.94 16.38 15.45
C LYS A 681 -2.77 17.37 15.28
N GLU A 682 -2.72 18.42 16.10
CA GLU A 682 -1.63 19.40 16.09
C GLU A 682 -0.36 18.81 16.70
N GLU A 683 -0.44 18.10 17.83
CA GLU A 683 0.70 17.40 18.44
C GLU A 683 1.32 16.34 17.53
N VAL A 684 0.51 15.60 16.76
CA VAL A 684 1.02 14.64 15.76
C VAL A 684 1.73 15.35 14.61
N LYS A 685 1.30 16.56 14.23
CA LYS A 685 1.97 17.39 13.20
C LYS A 685 3.24 18.04 13.74
N GLU A 686 3.24 18.50 14.99
CA GLU A 686 4.41 19.05 15.66
C GLU A 686 5.48 17.97 15.85
N LYS A 687 5.14 16.76 16.30
CA LYS A 687 6.09 15.64 16.36
C LYS A 687 6.72 15.28 15.00
N LYS A 688 6.04 15.56 13.88
CA LYS A 688 6.64 15.45 12.52
C LYS A 688 7.54 16.64 12.17
N LYS A 689 7.26 17.83 12.70
CA LYS A 689 8.06 19.05 12.51
C LYS A 689 9.24 19.16 13.45
N ASP A 690 9.19 18.59 14.65
CA ASP A 690 10.26 18.59 15.65
C ASP A 690 11.51 17.84 15.17
N LYS A 691 11.39 17.01 14.13
CA LYS A 691 12.56 16.50 13.39
C LYS A 691 13.29 17.57 12.55
N ARG A 692 12.83 18.83 12.55
CA ARG A 692 13.36 19.95 11.75
C ARG A 692 13.53 21.26 12.53
N PHE A 693 13.71 21.22 13.85
CA PHE A 693 14.23 22.37 14.59
C PHE A 693 15.72 22.16 14.86
N VAL A 694 16.57 22.99 14.24
CA VAL A 694 17.98 23.14 14.62
C VAL A 694 18.02 24.30 15.60
N GLU A 695 18.38 24.05 16.86
CA GLU A 695 18.57 25.10 17.86
C GLU A 695 19.80 25.95 17.52
N THR A 696 19.78 27.23 17.91
CA THR A 696 20.82 28.21 17.56
C THR A 696 22.20 27.92 18.16
N ASP A 697 22.27 27.06 19.18
CA ASP A 697 23.51 26.69 19.90
C ASP A 697 23.99 25.27 19.59
N ASP A 698 23.33 24.56 18.66
CA ASP A 698 23.81 23.25 18.21
C ASP A 698 25.10 23.41 17.39
N HIS A 699 26.09 22.55 17.61
CA HIS A 699 27.44 22.77 17.10
C HIS A 699 27.46 22.98 15.58
N LEU A 700 28.04 24.10 15.13
CA LEU A 700 28.33 24.35 13.72
C LEU A 700 29.27 23.25 13.19
N ASN A 701 28.71 22.28 12.47
CA ASN A 701 29.48 21.29 11.74
C ASN A 701 30.23 21.97 10.59
N PHE A 702 31.51 22.25 10.81
CA PHE A 702 32.38 22.79 9.77
C PHE A 702 32.65 21.73 8.71
N SER A 703 31.86 21.76 7.63
CA SER A 703 32.00 20.86 6.48
C SER A 703 33.41 20.85 5.86
N GLN A 704 34.25 21.84 6.16
CA GLN A 704 35.65 21.93 5.70
C GLN A 704 36.60 20.94 6.39
N LEU A 705 36.22 20.34 7.53
CA LEU A 705 37.04 19.39 8.29
C LEU A 705 36.52 17.94 8.23
N MET A 706 35.34 17.72 7.63
CA MET A 706 34.90 16.40 7.18
C MET A 706 35.59 16.11 5.84
N SER A 707 36.03 14.87 5.61
CA SER A 707 36.70 14.43 4.38
C SER A 707 35.80 14.70 3.16
N LYS A 708 35.93 15.91 2.61
CA LYS A 708 35.16 16.46 1.51
C LYS A 708 35.58 15.76 0.23
N ASN A 709 34.70 14.89 -0.25
CA ASN A 709 34.25 14.85 -1.63
C ASN A 709 33.10 13.83 -1.68
N GLN A 710 31.83 14.28 -1.59
CA GLN A 710 30.61 13.65 -2.17
C GLN A 710 29.26 13.94 -1.47
N GLU A 711 29.13 14.89 -0.53
CA GLU A 711 27.81 15.19 0.08
C GLU A 711 27.15 16.49 -0.40
N MET A 712 26.99 16.67 -1.71
CA MET A 712 26.09 17.72 -2.23
C MET A 712 25.16 17.29 -3.36
N PHE A 713 25.20 16.02 -3.78
CA PHE A 713 24.23 15.43 -4.69
C PHE A 713 24.09 13.97 -4.29
N GLU A 714 23.27 13.68 -3.28
CA GLU A 714 22.95 12.29 -2.96
C GLU A 714 22.32 11.64 -4.20
N ASN A 715 23.00 10.63 -4.73
CA ASN A 715 22.48 9.77 -5.78
C ASN A 715 21.15 9.18 -5.28
N GLN A 716 20.01 9.66 -5.77
CA GLN A 716 18.71 9.06 -5.45
C GLN A 716 18.68 7.56 -5.76
N PHE A 717 19.48 7.10 -6.74
CA PHE A 717 19.66 5.69 -7.05
C PHE A 717 20.36 4.94 -5.91
N GLU A 718 21.41 5.51 -5.33
CA GLU A 718 22.20 4.91 -4.24
C GLU A 718 21.46 5.01 -2.90
N LEU A 719 20.70 6.09 -2.68
CA LEU A 719 19.76 6.25 -1.57
C LEU A 719 18.59 5.26 -1.66
N SER A 720 18.06 5.01 -2.87
CA SER A 720 17.02 4.01 -3.08
C SER A 720 17.55 2.59 -2.94
N LEU A 721 18.81 2.35 -3.34
CA LEU A 721 19.48 1.07 -3.16
C LEU A 721 19.81 0.82 -1.69
N SER A 722 20.25 1.84 -0.94
CA SER A 722 20.53 1.74 0.50
C SER A 722 19.24 1.60 1.33
N GLN A 723 18.15 2.26 0.93
CA GLN A 723 16.81 2.05 1.50
C GLN A 723 16.25 0.67 1.15
N ALA A 724 16.44 0.17 -0.07
CA ALA A 724 16.01 -1.16 -0.50
C ALA A 724 16.85 -2.29 0.14
N MET A 725 18.10 -2.02 0.51
CA MET A 725 19.00 -2.95 1.20
C MET A 725 18.96 -2.85 2.73
N GLY A 726 18.05 -2.05 3.31
CA GLY A 726 17.84 -1.98 4.76
C GLY A 726 19.05 -1.49 5.57
N ALA A 727 20.00 -0.79 4.95
CA ALA A 727 21.23 -0.37 5.60
C ALA A 727 21.09 1.05 6.18
N ASN A 728 20.57 1.15 7.41
CA ASN A 728 20.78 2.33 8.25
C ASN A 728 22.25 2.36 8.71
N VAL A 729 23.14 2.91 7.89
CA VAL A 729 24.49 3.29 8.34
C VAL A 729 24.57 4.80 8.38
N GLY A 730 24.25 5.34 9.56
CA GLY A 730 24.40 6.74 9.90
C GLY A 730 24.72 6.89 11.38
N ALA A 731 25.90 6.41 11.80
CA ALA A 731 26.55 6.80 13.05
C ALA A 731 28.00 6.29 13.05
N THR A 732 28.92 7.05 12.45
CA THR A 732 30.35 6.85 12.71
C THR A 732 30.67 7.26 14.15
N ALA A 733 31.31 6.34 14.86
CA ALA A 733 31.75 6.49 16.23
C ALA A 733 32.63 7.74 16.44
N THR A 734 32.24 8.62 17.37
CA THR A 734 33.13 9.37 18.29
C THR A 734 32.32 10.32 19.17
N SER A 735 31.74 9.81 20.26
CA SER A 735 31.47 10.63 21.45
C SER A 735 31.51 9.75 22.70
N SER A 736 32.65 9.80 23.37
CA SER A 736 32.80 9.30 24.73
C SER A 736 32.03 10.20 25.69
N LEU A 737 30.98 9.69 26.35
CA LEU A 737 30.83 9.63 27.83
C LEU A 737 29.35 9.49 28.27
N SER A 738 28.79 8.28 28.19
CA SER A 738 27.71 7.80 29.10
C SER A 738 27.63 6.27 29.05
N ARG A 739 28.64 5.62 29.67
CA ARG A 739 28.83 4.17 29.71
C ARG A 739 27.92 3.52 30.76
N ALA A 740 26.80 2.91 30.35
CA ALA A 740 26.30 1.65 30.95
C ALA A 740 25.06 1.09 30.24
N SER A 741 24.14 1.92 29.72
CA SER A 741 22.85 1.43 29.20
C SER A 741 22.79 1.22 27.68
N GLN A 742 23.81 1.65 26.92
CA GLN A 742 23.79 1.61 25.44
C GLN A 742 24.55 0.42 24.82
N ILE A 743 25.24 -0.41 25.60
CA ILE A 743 25.94 -1.59 25.05
C ILE A 743 24.93 -2.62 24.54
N SER A 744 23.77 -2.72 25.20
CA SER A 744 22.64 -3.55 24.77
C SER A 744 22.09 -3.13 23.40
N ASP A 745 21.95 -1.83 23.16
CA ASP A 745 21.35 -1.30 21.91
C ASP A 745 22.34 -1.31 20.73
N LEU A 746 23.64 -1.23 20.98
CA LEU A 746 24.67 -1.38 19.94
C LEU A 746 24.87 -2.85 19.53
N LEU A 747 24.68 -3.79 20.46
CA LEU A 747 24.71 -5.23 20.17
C LEU A 747 23.43 -5.71 19.49
N SER A 748 22.24 -5.21 19.87
CA SER A 748 20.99 -5.54 19.18
C SER A 748 20.97 -5.03 17.73
N THR A 749 21.68 -3.94 17.45
CA THR A 749 21.84 -3.35 16.10
C THR A 749 23.05 -3.92 15.34
N SER A 750 23.89 -4.75 15.97
CA SER A 750 25.04 -5.40 15.33
C SER A 750 24.58 -6.58 14.49
N LYS A 751 25.15 -6.76 13.28
CA LYS A 751 24.90 -7.94 12.42
C LYS A 751 25.12 -9.27 13.15
N LEU A 752 25.85 -9.28 14.25
CA LEU A 752 26.10 -10.45 15.10
C LEU A 752 24.91 -10.88 15.96
N SER A 753 23.90 -10.02 16.21
CA SER A 753 22.70 -10.41 16.97
C SER A 753 21.77 -11.36 16.19
N LYS A 754 21.91 -11.42 14.87
CA LYS A 754 21.15 -12.28 13.96
C LYS A 754 21.85 -13.58 13.60
N VAL A 755 22.94 -13.92 14.31
CA VAL A 755 23.65 -15.18 14.14
C VAL A 755 23.06 -16.21 15.08
N THR A 756 22.52 -17.28 14.52
CA THR A 756 21.96 -18.41 15.25
C THR A 756 22.96 -19.56 15.22
N GLN A 757 23.40 -20.00 16.39
CA GLN A 757 24.25 -21.18 16.51
C GLN A 757 23.41 -22.44 16.22
N LEU A 758 23.88 -23.27 15.27
CA LEU A 758 23.16 -24.46 14.83
C LEU A 758 23.71 -25.76 15.43
N THR A 759 25.02 -25.83 15.70
CA THR A 759 25.65 -27.00 16.33
C THR A 759 26.52 -26.60 17.52
N GLY A 760 26.79 -27.55 18.41
CA GLY A 760 27.62 -27.34 19.58
C GLY A 760 29.11 -27.32 19.23
N PHE A 761 29.93 -26.70 20.10
CA PHE A 761 31.39 -26.72 19.95
C PHE A 761 32.03 -28.10 20.14
N SER A 762 31.25 -29.09 20.59
CA SER A 762 31.69 -30.48 20.78
C SER A 762 31.35 -31.37 19.58
N ASP A 763 30.60 -30.85 18.60
CA ASP A 763 30.19 -31.62 17.43
C ASP A 763 31.34 -31.66 16.40
N PRO A 764 31.50 -32.76 15.63
CA PRO A 764 32.57 -32.89 14.64
C PRO A 764 32.55 -31.78 13.57
N VAL A 765 31.36 -31.25 13.28
CA VAL A 765 31.14 -30.15 12.35
C VAL A 765 30.43 -29.03 13.09
N TYR A 766 31.09 -27.87 13.13
CA TYR A 766 30.54 -26.67 13.72
C TYR A 766 29.78 -25.86 12.67
N ALA A 767 28.57 -25.39 13.00
CA ALA A 767 27.77 -24.58 12.08
C ALA A 767 27.08 -23.41 12.79
N GLU A 768 27.16 -22.24 12.16
CA GLU A 768 26.47 -21.01 12.53
C GLU A 768 25.72 -20.46 11.31
N CYS A 769 24.53 -19.92 11.52
CA CYS A 769 23.73 -19.35 10.44
C CYS A 769 23.44 -17.88 10.70
N TYR A 770 23.66 -17.06 9.68
CA TYR A 770 23.23 -15.68 9.62
C TYR A 770 21.95 -15.58 8.79
N VAL A 771 20.86 -15.12 9.41
CA VAL A 771 19.55 -14.97 8.77
C VAL A 771 19.35 -13.53 8.29
N ASN A 772 19.17 -13.34 6.99
CA ASN A 772 18.81 -12.06 6.40
C ASN A 772 17.43 -12.12 5.76
N VAL A 773 16.51 -11.26 6.21
CA VAL A 773 15.12 -11.22 5.74
C VAL A 773 14.94 -10.04 4.79
N ASN A 774 14.72 -10.32 3.51
CA ASN A 774 14.51 -9.35 2.44
C ASN A 774 13.09 -9.49 1.86
N GLN A 775 12.10 -8.86 2.49
CA GLN A 775 10.68 -8.86 2.09
C GLN A 775 10.10 -10.26 1.80
N TYR A 776 10.30 -10.79 0.59
CA TYR A 776 9.81 -12.09 0.12
C TYR A 776 10.85 -13.22 0.22
N ASP A 777 12.13 -12.89 0.33
CA ASP A 777 13.25 -13.85 0.32
C ASP A 777 13.99 -13.82 1.66
N ILE A 778 14.22 -14.98 2.24
CA ILE A 778 15.08 -15.19 3.41
C ILE A 778 16.37 -15.83 2.93
N CYS A 779 17.47 -15.10 3.07
CA CYS A 779 18.81 -15.62 2.77
C CYS A 779 19.45 -16.13 4.06
N LEU A 780 19.81 -17.40 4.07
CA LEU A 780 20.55 -18.07 5.13
C LEU A 780 22.00 -18.19 4.68
N ASP A 781 22.91 -17.48 5.34
CA ASP A 781 24.35 -17.65 5.14
C ASP A 781 24.86 -18.55 6.29
N VAL A 782 25.10 -19.84 5.99
CA VAL A 782 25.55 -20.86 6.94
C VAL A 782 27.07 -21.05 6.82
N LEU A 783 27.79 -20.71 7.88
CA LEU A 783 29.20 -21.03 8.05
C LEU A 783 29.31 -22.46 8.59
N ILE A 784 30.06 -23.31 7.90
CA ILE A 784 30.37 -24.68 8.31
C ILE A 784 31.87 -24.80 8.52
N VAL A 785 32.29 -25.32 9.68
CA VAL A 785 33.69 -25.51 10.05
C VAL A 785 33.92 -26.97 10.41
N ASN A 786 34.91 -27.58 9.78
CA ASN A 786 35.37 -28.92 10.14
C ASN A 786 36.22 -28.85 11.41
N GLN A 787 35.79 -29.43 12.52
CA GLN A 787 36.61 -29.47 13.73
C GLN A 787 37.51 -30.71 13.81
N THR A 788 37.33 -31.68 12.91
CA THR A 788 38.10 -32.92 12.89
C THR A 788 39.42 -32.78 12.14
N SER A 789 40.33 -33.72 12.39
CA SER A 789 41.60 -33.83 11.67
C SER A 789 41.48 -34.60 10.35
N ASP A 790 40.29 -35.07 10.00
CA ASP A 790 40.00 -35.84 8.79
C ASP A 790 39.40 -34.96 7.69
N ILE A 791 39.51 -35.40 6.43
CA ILE A 791 38.88 -34.74 5.29
C ILE A 791 37.41 -35.19 5.22
N LEU A 792 36.49 -34.23 5.28
CA LEU A 792 35.05 -34.49 5.12
C LEU A 792 34.69 -34.38 3.64
N GLN A 793 34.22 -35.48 3.07
CA GLN A 793 33.74 -35.56 1.69
C GLN A 793 32.21 -35.48 1.66
N ASN A 794 31.65 -34.95 0.58
CA ASN A 794 30.20 -34.82 0.38
C ASN A 794 29.46 -34.11 1.54
N CYS A 795 30.10 -33.15 2.22
CA CYS A 795 29.47 -32.40 3.29
C CYS A 795 28.30 -31.57 2.72
N THR A 796 27.08 -31.99 3.02
CA THR A 796 25.85 -31.46 2.43
C THR A 796 24.95 -30.94 3.54
N LEU A 797 24.49 -29.69 3.38
CA LEU A 797 23.50 -29.08 4.24
C LEU A 797 22.10 -29.38 3.68
N GLU A 798 21.33 -30.24 4.34
CA GLU A 798 19.93 -30.49 3.99
C GLU A 798 19.03 -29.66 4.90
N LEU A 799 18.30 -28.71 4.31
CA LEU A 799 17.31 -27.89 5.00
C LEU A 799 15.90 -28.35 4.62
N SER A 800 15.03 -28.37 5.61
CA SER A 800 13.59 -28.57 5.49
C SER A 800 12.86 -27.44 6.20
N THR A 801 11.71 -27.06 5.68
CA THR A 801 10.90 -25.95 6.20
C THR A 801 9.58 -26.48 6.72
N LEU A 802 9.12 -25.94 7.85
CA LEU A 802 7.79 -26.13 8.40
C LEU A 802 7.02 -24.81 8.29
N GLY A 803 5.81 -24.90 7.74
CA GLY A 803 4.98 -23.75 7.35
C GLY A 803 5.06 -23.44 5.85
N ASP A 804 4.49 -22.31 5.46
CA ASP A 804 4.39 -21.74 4.11
C ASP A 804 5.72 -21.08 3.65
N LEU A 805 6.83 -21.73 3.99
CA LEU A 805 8.16 -21.38 3.53
C LEU A 805 8.60 -22.40 2.47
N LYS A 806 9.04 -21.91 1.31
CA LYS A 806 9.50 -22.76 0.21
C LYS A 806 11.01 -22.60 0.01
N LEU A 807 11.76 -23.66 0.28
CA LEU A 807 13.19 -23.71 -0.06
C LEU A 807 13.35 -23.66 -1.59
N VAL A 808 14.06 -22.65 -2.08
CA VAL A 808 14.27 -22.43 -3.53
C VAL A 808 15.51 -23.14 -4.02
N GLU A 809 16.56 -23.16 -3.20
CA GLU A 809 17.88 -23.66 -3.56
C GLU A 809 18.38 -24.68 -2.53
N ARG A 810 18.77 -25.86 -2.99
CA ARG A 810 19.44 -26.87 -2.16
C ARG A 810 20.96 -26.68 -2.28
N PRO A 811 21.68 -26.50 -1.17
CA PRO A 811 23.13 -26.40 -1.17
C PRO A 811 23.81 -27.59 -1.86
N GLN A 812 24.85 -27.32 -2.64
CA GLN A 812 25.67 -28.38 -3.23
C GLN A 812 26.61 -29.01 -2.19
N PRO A 813 26.91 -30.32 -2.29
CA PRO A 813 27.90 -30.97 -1.45
C PRO A 813 29.29 -30.33 -1.60
N ILE A 814 29.95 -30.06 -0.49
CA ILE A 814 31.31 -29.50 -0.43
C ILE A 814 32.28 -30.48 0.23
N VAL A 815 33.55 -30.38 -0.14
CA VAL A 815 34.64 -31.13 0.50
C VAL A 815 35.38 -30.17 1.42
N LEU A 816 35.48 -30.51 2.71
CA LEU A 816 36.15 -29.70 3.72
C LEU A 816 37.45 -30.37 4.16
N ALA A 817 38.56 -29.64 4.08
CA ALA A 817 39.83 -30.08 4.61
C ALA A 817 39.82 -30.05 6.16
N PRO A 818 40.79 -30.71 6.83
CA PRO A 818 40.91 -30.65 8.29
C PRO A 818 41.03 -29.22 8.79
N HIS A 819 40.22 -28.84 9.78
CA HIS A 819 40.17 -27.47 10.35
C HIS A 819 39.82 -26.35 9.36
N ASP A 820 39.30 -26.70 8.18
CA ASP A 820 38.88 -25.73 7.15
C ASP A 820 37.42 -25.33 7.33
N PHE A 821 37.03 -24.22 6.70
CA PHE A 821 35.67 -23.68 6.77
C PHE A 821 35.12 -23.30 5.40
N ALA A 822 33.80 -23.37 5.25
CA ALA A 822 33.11 -22.91 4.06
C ALA A 822 31.82 -22.18 4.42
N ASN A 823 31.45 -21.21 3.59
CA ASN A 823 30.17 -20.51 3.68
C ASN A 823 29.23 -21.04 2.61
N ILE A 824 28.07 -21.56 3.04
CA ILE A 824 26.98 -21.98 2.19
C ILE A 824 25.88 -20.94 2.25
N LYS A 825 25.33 -20.58 1.09
CA LYS A 825 24.14 -19.71 1.01
C LYS A 825 22.93 -20.56 0.63
N ALA A 826 21.83 -20.39 1.35
CA ALA A 826 20.55 -21.02 1.04
C ALA A 826 19.44 -19.96 1.03
N THR A 827 18.60 -20.00 0.01
CA THR A 827 17.51 -19.00 -0.15
C THR A 827 16.15 -19.66 0.03
N VAL A 828 15.33 -19.09 0.91
CA VAL A 828 13.99 -19.57 1.26
C VAL A 828 12.98 -18.48 0.93
N LYS A 829 11.93 -18.82 0.19
CA LYS A 829 10.85 -17.91 -0.17
C LYS A 829 9.71 -17.97 0.84
N VAL A 830 9.23 -16.80 1.22
CA VAL A 830 8.09 -16.61 2.11
C VAL A 830 6.83 -16.52 1.26
N ALA A 831 5.91 -17.48 1.42
CA ALA A 831 4.61 -17.44 0.74
C ALA A 831 3.52 -16.79 1.63
N SER A 832 3.68 -16.82 2.95
CA SER A 832 2.68 -16.35 3.92
C SER A 832 3.33 -15.73 5.17
N THR A 833 2.57 -14.92 5.89
CA THR A 833 2.95 -14.21 7.12
C THR A 833 2.75 -15.06 8.37
N GLU A 834 3.42 -16.21 8.42
CA GLU A 834 3.38 -17.09 9.58
C GLU A 834 4.78 -17.33 10.14
N ASN A 835 4.85 -17.70 11.43
CA ASN A 835 6.09 -18.15 12.03
C ASN A 835 6.55 -19.43 11.30
N GLY A 836 7.65 -19.32 10.57
CA GLY A 836 8.26 -20.45 9.90
C GLY A 836 9.40 -21.03 10.73
N ILE A 837 9.52 -22.36 10.73
CA ILE A 837 10.64 -23.06 11.35
C ILE A 837 11.45 -23.71 10.25
N ILE A 838 12.76 -23.49 10.26
CA ILE A 838 13.70 -24.13 9.34
C ILE A 838 14.56 -25.08 10.17
N PHE A 839 14.49 -26.36 9.85
CA PHE A 839 15.26 -27.40 10.51
C PHE A 839 16.08 -28.16 9.47
N GLY A 840 17.17 -28.78 9.89
CA GLY A 840 18.06 -29.44 8.94
C GLY A 840 19.10 -30.32 9.59
N ASN A 841 19.90 -30.94 8.74
CA ASN A 841 21.04 -31.76 9.15
C ASN A 841 22.20 -31.56 8.17
N ILE A 842 23.42 -31.77 8.68
CA ILE A 842 24.63 -31.83 7.88
C ILE A 842 25.01 -33.29 7.74
N VAL A 843 25.04 -33.76 6.50
CA VAL A 843 25.45 -35.13 6.15
C VAL A 843 26.86 -35.07 5.56
N TYR A 844 27.77 -35.91 6.03
CA TYR A 844 29.13 -35.97 5.50
C TYR A 844 29.70 -37.40 5.55
N ASP A 845 30.64 -37.67 4.65
CA ASP A 845 31.38 -38.92 4.55
C ASP A 845 32.84 -38.69 4.96
N VAL A 846 33.42 -39.59 5.77
CA VAL A 846 34.86 -39.52 6.12
C VAL A 846 35.67 -40.29 5.08
N SER A 847 36.79 -39.71 4.63
CA SER A 847 37.67 -40.36 3.65
C SER A 847 38.22 -41.68 4.20
N GLY A 848 37.82 -42.81 3.62
CA GLY A 848 38.31 -44.15 3.97
C GLY A 848 37.28 -45.11 4.57
N SER A 849 36.08 -44.64 4.91
CA SER A 849 34.96 -45.48 5.37
C SER A 849 33.92 -45.65 4.27
N THR A 850 33.68 -46.88 3.78
CA THR A 850 32.74 -47.17 2.68
C THR A 850 31.27 -47.33 3.12
N SER A 851 30.93 -47.15 4.40
CA SER A 851 29.58 -47.44 4.92
C SER A 851 28.98 -46.43 5.91
N ASP A 852 29.77 -45.51 6.46
CA ASP A 852 29.32 -44.72 7.62
C ASP A 852 29.02 -43.27 7.18
N ARG A 853 27.76 -43.02 6.83
CA ARG A 853 27.25 -41.65 6.63
C ARG A 853 27.03 -41.01 7.98
N ASN A 854 27.85 -40.01 8.31
CA ASN A 854 27.70 -39.27 9.55
C ASN A 854 26.69 -38.14 9.36
N VAL A 855 25.82 -37.97 10.35
CA VAL A 855 24.76 -36.96 10.31
C VAL A 855 24.83 -36.14 11.59
N VAL A 856 24.94 -34.83 11.45
CA VAL A 856 24.84 -33.87 12.56
C VAL A 856 23.51 -33.15 12.41
N VAL A 857 22.63 -33.30 13.40
CA VAL A 857 21.33 -32.63 13.42
C VAL A 857 21.53 -31.19 13.87
N LEU A 858 20.95 -30.25 13.13
CA LEU A 858 21.05 -28.82 13.41
C LEU A 858 19.95 -28.40 14.38
N ASN A 859 20.22 -27.33 15.13
CA ASN A 859 19.19 -26.64 15.89
C ASN A 859 18.23 -25.89 14.96
N ASP A 860 16.98 -25.78 15.40
CA ASP A 860 15.90 -25.18 14.61
C ASP A 860 16.03 -23.65 14.53
N ILE A 861 15.98 -23.11 13.31
CA ILE A 861 15.95 -21.67 13.04
C ILE A 861 14.51 -21.20 13.06
N HIS A 862 14.19 -20.32 14.01
CA HIS A 862 12.87 -19.72 14.14
C HIS A 862 12.84 -18.37 13.43
N ILE A 863 11.92 -18.20 12.48
CA ILE A 863 11.68 -16.91 11.80
C ILE A 863 10.52 -16.21 12.48
N ASP A 864 10.80 -15.05 13.05
CA ASP A 864 9.82 -14.23 13.75
C ASP A 864 9.00 -13.40 12.78
N ILE A 865 7.67 -13.42 12.94
CA ILE A 865 6.73 -12.58 12.16
C ILE A 865 6.96 -11.07 12.31
N MET A 866 7.61 -10.63 13.40
CA MET A 866 7.75 -9.21 13.75
C MET A 866 8.60 -8.41 12.76
N ASP A 867 9.47 -9.07 12.00
CA ASP A 867 10.25 -8.44 10.93
C ASP A 867 9.35 -7.99 9.75
N TYR A 868 8.13 -8.52 9.65
CA TYR A 868 7.18 -8.22 8.58
C TYR A 868 6.07 -7.24 8.98
N ILE A 869 5.97 -6.85 10.25
CA ILE A 869 4.87 -6.02 10.77
C ILE A 869 5.30 -4.57 10.91
N VAL A 870 4.56 -3.67 10.26
CA VAL A 870 4.78 -2.23 10.27
C VAL A 870 3.63 -1.51 10.99
N PRO A 871 3.90 -0.53 11.86
CA PRO A 871 2.85 0.24 12.53
C PRO A 871 2.02 1.05 11.53
N ALA A 872 0.70 0.93 11.62
CA ALA A 872 -0.25 1.63 10.75
C ALA A 872 -1.33 2.37 11.55
N THR A 873 -2.13 3.23 10.91
CA THR A 873 -3.26 3.92 11.56
C THR A 873 -4.54 3.74 10.76
N CYS A 874 -5.65 3.49 11.44
CA CYS A 874 -6.99 3.48 10.87
C CYS A 874 -7.97 4.29 11.75
N SER A 875 -9.15 4.62 11.22
CA SER A 875 -10.20 5.29 11.99
C SER A 875 -10.96 4.30 12.87
N ASP A 876 -11.58 4.76 13.95
CA ASP A 876 -12.39 3.90 14.84
C ASP A 876 -13.54 3.18 14.12
N THR A 877 -14.14 3.82 13.11
CA THR A 877 -15.22 3.22 12.32
C THR A 877 -14.68 2.10 11.44
N GLN A 878 -13.55 2.33 10.78
CA GLN A 878 -12.87 1.33 9.95
C GLN A 878 -12.37 0.17 10.82
N PHE A 879 -11.80 0.46 12.00
CA PHE A 879 -11.40 -0.55 12.97
C PHE A 879 -12.58 -1.45 13.33
N ARG A 880 -13.75 -0.89 13.64
CA ARG A 880 -14.96 -1.68 13.98
C ARG A 880 -15.48 -2.50 12.80
N GLN A 881 -15.42 -1.97 11.58
CA GLN A 881 -15.79 -2.70 10.37
C GLN A 881 -14.86 -3.88 10.14
N MET A 882 -13.55 -3.65 10.11
CA MET A 882 -12.54 -4.70 9.95
C MET A 882 -12.61 -5.71 11.10
N TRP A 883 -12.85 -5.24 12.33
CA TRP A 883 -13.02 -6.11 13.49
C TRP A 883 -14.21 -7.05 13.33
N ALA A 884 -15.31 -6.60 12.73
CA ALA A 884 -16.49 -7.43 12.46
C ALA A 884 -16.28 -8.37 11.26
N GLU A 885 -15.51 -7.94 10.27
CA GLU A 885 -15.21 -8.71 9.05
C GLU A 885 -14.19 -9.84 9.30
N PHE A 886 -13.23 -9.64 10.20
CA PHE A 886 -12.16 -10.62 10.43
C PHE A 886 -12.69 -11.86 11.15
N GLU A 887 -12.52 -13.01 10.48
CA GLU A 887 -13.01 -14.31 10.94
C GLU A 887 -12.14 -14.92 12.04
N TRP A 888 -10.81 -14.73 11.97
CA TRP A 888 -9.87 -15.35 12.90
C TRP A 888 -9.62 -14.46 14.12
N GLU A 889 -9.90 -15.01 15.30
CA GLU A 889 -9.65 -14.38 16.59
C GLU A 889 -8.77 -15.28 17.47
N ASN A 890 -7.71 -14.71 18.02
CA ASN A 890 -6.91 -15.32 19.07
C ASN A 890 -7.05 -14.53 20.38
N LYS A 891 -7.43 -15.21 21.48
CA LYS A 891 -7.60 -14.59 22.79
C LYS A 891 -6.46 -15.04 23.71
N VAL A 892 -5.57 -14.10 24.02
CA VAL A 892 -4.41 -14.29 24.90
C VAL A 892 -4.73 -13.77 26.30
N THR A 893 -4.51 -14.58 27.32
CA THR A 893 -4.62 -14.13 28.72
C THR A 893 -3.35 -13.39 29.14
N VAL A 894 -3.52 -12.32 29.91
CA VAL A 894 -2.40 -11.49 30.41
C VAL A 894 -2.11 -11.86 31.85
N ASN A 895 -0.92 -12.41 32.09
CA ASN A 895 -0.40 -12.75 33.42
C ASN A 895 1.05 -12.26 33.56
N THR A 896 1.24 -11.01 33.96
CA THR A 896 2.58 -10.38 34.05
C THR A 896 3.00 -10.07 35.49
N ALA A 897 4.28 -9.79 35.71
CA ALA A 897 4.80 -9.28 36.99
C ALA A 897 4.72 -7.75 37.10
N LEU A 898 4.39 -7.06 36.00
CA LEU A 898 4.29 -5.61 35.96
C LEU A 898 3.06 -5.15 36.75
N THR A 899 3.25 -4.09 37.54
CA THR A 899 2.21 -3.51 38.41
C THR A 899 1.54 -2.28 37.81
N ASP A 900 2.16 -1.66 36.79
CA ASP A 900 1.60 -0.49 36.10
C ASP A 900 1.01 -0.85 34.72
N LEU A 901 -0.22 -0.37 34.48
CA LEU A 901 -1.01 -0.63 33.27
C LEU A 901 -0.42 0.09 32.05
N GLN A 902 0.06 1.34 32.23
CA GLN A 902 0.63 2.12 31.12
C GLN A 902 2.01 1.61 30.70
N GLN A 903 2.84 1.23 31.67
CA GLN A 903 4.11 0.55 31.39
C GLN A 903 3.89 -0.77 30.64
N TYR A 904 2.91 -1.58 31.04
CA TYR A 904 2.58 -2.81 30.31
C TYR A 904 2.14 -2.53 28.86
N LEU A 905 1.27 -1.54 28.65
CA LEU A 905 0.84 -1.16 27.30
C LEU A 905 2.01 -0.68 26.44
N THR A 906 2.90 0.15 27.00
CA THR A 906 4.08 0.68 26.28
C THR A 906 5.06 -0.44 25.95
N HIS A 907 5.29 -1.37 26.87
CA HIS A 907 6.10 -2.55 26.65
C HIS A 907 5.52 -3.44 25.54
N LEU A 908 4.20 -3.66 25.57
CA LEU A 908 3.49 -4.42 24.54
C LEU A 908 3.65 -3.75 23.17
N ILE A 909 3.40 -2.45 23.06
CA ILE A 909 3.57 -1.66 21.82
C ILE A 909 4.99 -1.79 21.26
N LYS A 910 6.00 -1.66 22.12
CA LYS A 910 7.41 -1.81 21.71
C LYS A 910 7.71 -3.22 21.21
N SER A 911 7.08 -4.24 21.78
CA SER A 911 7.32 -5.64 21.43
C SER A 911 6.54 -6.14 20.21
N THR A 912 5.39 -5.55 19.91
CA THR A 912 4.51 -5.99 18.81
C THR A 912 4.57 -5.09 17.58
N ASN A 913 5.33 -3.99 17.62
CA ASN A 913 5.39 -2.96 16.57
C ASN A 913 4.00 -2.44 16.14
N MET A 914 2.99 -2.55 17.01
CA MET A 914 1.64 -2.07 16.73
C MET A 914 1.46 -0.64 17.21
N LYS A 915 0.65 0.13 16.49
CA LYS A 915 0.32 1.49 16.89
C LYS A 915 -0.96 1.53 17.70
N CYS A 916 -0.95 2.27 18.81
CA CYS A 916 -2.15 2.53 19.60
C CYS A 916 -3.02 3.59 18.93
N LEU A 917 -4.29 3.23 18.72
CA LEU A 917 -5.33 4.09 18.18
C LEU A 917 -6.08 4.85 19.27
N THR A 918 -6.13 4.29 20.48
CA THR A 918 -6.81 4.93 21.61
C THR A 918 -6.08 6.22 22.00
N PRO A 919 -6.79 7.36 22.15
CA PRO A 919 -6.17 8.63 22.51
C PRO A 919 -5.47 8.60 23.87
N GLN A 920 -4.33 9.30 23.99
CA GLN A 920 -3.58 9.38 25.25
C GLN A 920 -4.39 9.98 26.41
N LYS A 921 -5.35 10.86 26.12
CA LYS A 921 -6.26 11.42 27.14
C LYS A 921 -7.28 10.41 27.67
N ALA A 922 -7.67 9.41 26.87
CA ALA A 922 -8.51 8.31 27.35
C ALA A 922 -7.69 7.29 28.18
N LEU A 923 -6.37 7.27 27.99
CA LEU A 923 -5.42 6.46 28.74
C LEU A 923 -4.89 7.19 30.00
N SER A 924 -5.15 8.50 30.14
CA SER A 924 -4.70 9.31 31.28
C SER A 924 -5.70 9.24 32.44
N GLY A 925 -5.25 8.73 33.58
CA GLY A 925 -6.01 8.63 34.82
C GLY A 925 -5.64 7.39 35.62
N ASP A 926 -5.85 7.43 36.95
CA ASP A 926 -5.69 6.27 37.83
C ASP A 926 -6.91 5.35 37.73
N CYS A 927 -7.04 4.64 36.60
CA CYS A 927 -8.10 3.67 36.40
C CYS A 927 -7.60 2.25 36.72
N SER A 928 -8.41 1.48 37.43
CA SER A 928 -8.15 0.05 37.68
C SER A 928 -8.36 -0.83 36.44
N PHE A 929 -8.89 -0.29 35.34
CA PHE A 929 -9.15 -0.98 34.09
C PHE A 929 -8.70 -0.12 32.90
N LEU A 930 -8.04 -0.75 31.92
CA LEU A 930 -7.53 -0.11 30.70
C LEU A 930 -7.96 -0.94 29.48
N ALA A 931 -8.62 -0.26 28.53
CA ALA A 931 -8.94 -0.83 27.22
C ALA A 931 -8.26 -0.02 26.11
N ALA A 932 -7.46 -0.68 25.27
CA ALA A 932 -6.73 -0.04 24.19
C ALA A 932 -6.88 -0.81 22.86
N ASN A 933 -7.11 -0.08 21.76
CA ASN A 933 -7.12 -0.63 20.42
C ASN A 933 -5.75 -0.39 19.76
N LEU A 934 -5.21 -1.44 19.15
CA LEU A 934 -3.92 -1.48 18.48
C LEU A 934 -4.13 -1.92 17.03
N TYR A 935 -3.34 -1.37 16.12
CA TYR A 935 -3.39 -1.73 14.70
C TYR A 935 -1.99 -1.72 14.07
N ALA A 936 -1.77 -2.69 13.18
CA ALA A 936 -0.59 -2.79 12.34
C ALA A 936 -0.94 -3.40 10.99
N LYS A 937 -0.01 -3.26 10.04
CA LYS A 937 -0.12 -3.80 8.70
C LYS A 937 1.15 -4.54 8.34
N SER A 938 1.04 -5.71 7.71
CA SER A 938 2.19 -6.45 7.23
C SER A 938 2.77 -5.78 5.97
N ILE A 939 4.05 -6.04 5.66
CA ILE A 939 4.66 -5.62 4.39
C ILE A 939 3.95 -6.22 3.17
N PHE A 940 3.22 -7.33 3.36
CA PHE A 940 2.38 -7.98 2.35
C PHE A 940 1.00 -7.32 2.20
N GLY A 941 0.72 -6.29 3.00
CA GLY A 941 -0.50 -5.52 2.93
C GLY A 941 -1.67 -6.11 3.74
N GLU A 942 -1.41 -7.08 4.61
CA GLU A 942 -2.44 -7.69 5.47
C GLU A 942 -2.62 -6.90 6.77
N ASP A 943 -3.86 -6.78 7.21
CA ASP A 943 -4.22 -6.00 8.38
C ASP A 943 -4.30 -6.87 9.66
N ALA A 944 -3.71 -6.38 10.75
CA ALA A 944 -3.75 -7.01 12.07
C ALA A 944 -4.28 -6.05 13.13
N LEU A 945 -5.32 -6.46 13.84
CA LEU A 945 -6.01 -5.68 14.87
C LEU A 945 -5.80 -6.35 16.22
N ALA A 946 -5.60 -5.57 17.27
CA ALA A 946 -5.62 -6.07 18.64
C ALA A 946 -6.44 -5.16 19.57
N ASN A 947 -7.24 -5.77 20.43
CA ASN A 947 -7.95 -5.12 21.52
C ASN A 947 -7.37 -5.64 22.83
N VAL A 948 -6.74 -4.74 23.57
CA VAL A 948 -6.13 -5.00 24.88
C VAL A 948 -7.14 -4.61 25.95
N SER A 949 -7.54 -5.55 26.80
CA SER A 949 -8.41 -5.31 27.96
C SER A 949 -7.72 -5.82 29.21
N ILE A 950 -7.15 -4.92 30.00
CA ILE A 950 -6.36 -5.24 31.19
C ILE A 950 -6.92 -4.54 32.42
N GLU A 951 -6.81 -5.19 33.57
CA GLU A 951 -7.36 -4.76 34.83
C GLU A 951 -6.37 -4.99 35.98
N LYS A 952 -6.61 -4.28 37.07
CA LYS A 952 -5.83 -4.30 38.29
C LYS A 952 -6.78 -4.41 39.47
N SER A 953 -6.81 -5.57 40.14
CA SER A 953 -7.70 -5.77 41.30
C SER A 953 -7.27 -4.97 42.55
N SER A 954 -6.01 -4.55 42.68
CA SER A 954 -5.47 -3.74 43.81
C SER A 954 -4.14 -3.08 43.45
N HIS A 955 -3.73 -1.99 44.13
CA HIS A 955 -2.55 -1.18 43.80
C HIS A 955 -1.21 -1.94 43.72
N ASP A 956 -1.09 -3.10 44.36
CA ASP A 956 0.14 -3.92 44.40
C ASP A 956 0.01 -5.26 43.65
N ASN A 957 -1.17 -5.56 43.09
CA ASN A 957 -1.38 -6.79 42.35
C ASN A 957 -0.88 -6.68 40.90
N PRO A 958 -0.40 -7.79 40.32
CA PRO A 958 0.00 -7.85 38.93
C PRO A 958 -1.16 -7.50 37.99
N VAL A 959 -0.82 -6.95 36.83
CA VAL A 959 -1.79 -6.69 35.76
C VAL A 959 -2.34 -8.01 35.23
N THR A 960 -3.67 -8.16 35.28
CA THR A 960 -4.43 -9.30 34.78
C THR A 960 -5.34 -8.87 33.64
N GLY A 961 -5.65 -9.74 32.68
CA GLY A 961 -6.58 -9.36 31.62
C GLY A 961 -6.59 -10.29 30.42
N HIS A 962 -7.11 -9.79 29.30
CA HIS A 962 -7.12 -10.49 28.03
C HIS A 962 -6.85 -9.55 26.85
N ILE A 963 -6.08 -10.05 25.89
CA ILE A 963 -5.81 -9.40 24.60
C ILE A 963 -6.48 -10.24 23.53
N ARG A 964 -7.35 -9.62 22.73
CA ARG A 964 -8.00 -10.27 21.58
C ARG A 964 -7.31 -9.75 20.33
N ILE A 965 -6.77 -10.64 19.52
CA ILE A 965 -6.08 -10.32 18.27
C ILE A 965 -6.92 -10.87 17.13
N ARG A 966 -7.22 -10.04 16.14
CA ARG A 966 -7.96 -10.44 14.93
C ARG A 966 -7.15 -10.12 13.69
N ALA A 967 -7.13 -11.04 12.75
CA ALA A 967 -6.50 -10.87 11.45
C ALA A 967 -7.28 -11.63 10.37
N LYS A 968 -6.97 -11.34 9.10
CA LYS A 968 -7.56 -12.08 7.97
C LYS A 968 -7.00 -13.50 7.83
N SER A 969 -5.72 -13.69 8.14
CA SER A 969 -5.05 -14.99 8.13
C SER A 969 -4.96 -15.58 9.54
N GLN A 970 -5.21 -16.88 9.66
CA GLN A 970 -5.06 -17.63 10.91
C GLN A 970 -3.62 -17.57 11.45
N GLY A 971 -2.64 -17.74 10.57
CA GLY A 971 -1.22 -17.76 10.93
C GLY A 971 -0.77 -16.46 11.61
N MET A 972 -1.22 -15.32 11.08
CA MET A 972 -0.96 -13.99 11.65
C MET A 972 -1.55 -13.83 13.05
N ALA A 973 -2.82 -14.21 13.25
CA ALA A 973 -3.50 -14.08 14.55
C ALA A 973 -2.88 -14.96 15.65
N LEU A 974 -2.48 -16.19 15.30
CA LEU A 974 -1.81 -17.11 16.22
C LEU A 974 -0.39 -16.64 16.54
N SER A 975 0.42 -16.33 15.51
CA SER A 975 1.82 -15.93 15.66
C SER A 975 1.98 -14.67 16.50
N LEU A 976 1.11 -13.67 16.29
CA LEU A 976 1.06 -12.47 17.13
C LEU A 976 0.72 -12.79 18.59
N GLY A 977 -0.22 -13.71 18.82
CA GLY A 977 -0.59 -14.12 20.17
C GLY A 977 0.53 -14.88 20.89
N ASP A 978 1.27 -15.72 20.18
CA ASP A 978 2.44 -16.42 20.73
C ASP A 978 3.56 -15.44 21.08
N LYS A 979 3.80 -14.41 20.27
CA LYS A 979 4.76 -13.36 20.62
C LYS A 979 4.31 -12.57 21.84
N VAL A 980 3.02 -12.24 21.96
CA VAL A 980 2.47 -11.61 23.17
C VAL A 980 2.69 -12.52 24.38
N ASN A 981 2.45 -13.83 24.29
CA ASN A 981 2.75 -14.78 25.37
C ASN A 981 4.24 -14.82 25.72
N ALA A 982 5.13 -14.78 24.73
CA ALA A 982 6.57 -14.76 24.94
C ALA A 982 7.00 -13.48 25.69
N THR A 983 6.50 -12.32 25.28
CA THR A 983 6.82 -11.03 25.91
C THR A 983 6.38 -10.94 27.37
N GLN A 984 5.25 -11.57 27.70
CA GLN A 984 4.78 -11.68 29.08
C GLN A 984 5.71 -12.53 29.95
N LYS A 985 6.37 -13.56 29.39
CA LYS A 985 7.37 -14.38 30.10
C LYS A 985 8.67 -13.61 30.31
N THR A 986 9.12 -12.82 29.34
CA THR A 986 10.34 -12.01 29.45
C THR A 986 10.22 -10.95 30.55
N ALA A 987 9.04 -10.35 30.69
CA ALA A 987 8.72 -9.41 31.76
C ALA A 987 8.64 -10.03 33.18
N LYS A 988 8.79 -11.36 33.31
CA LYS A 988 8.93 -12.04 34.62
C LYS A 988 10.39 -12.25 35.06
N MET A 989 11.35 -12.08 34.14
CA MET A 989 12.80 -12.30 34.39
C MET A 989 13.58 -11.00 34.62
N ALA A 990 12.97 -9.85 34.33
CA ALA A 990 13.43 -8.53 34.76
C ALA A 990 12.66 -8.13 36.02
#